data_AF-A0AAW8E600-F1
#
_entry.id   AF-A0AAW8E600-F1
#
_cell.length_a   1.000
_cell.length_b   1.000
_cell.length_c   1.000
_cell.angle_alpha   90.00
_cell.angle_beta   90.00
_cell.angle_gamma   90.00
#
_symmetry.space_group_name_H-M   'P 1'
#
loop_
_entity.id
_entity.type
_entity.pdbx_description
1 polymer ?
#
loop_
_entity_poly.entity_id
_entity_poly.type
_entity_poly.pdbx_seq_one_letter_code
_entity_poly.pdbx_strand_id
1 'polypeptide(L)'
;MPSDLHSAPSAAVSAAHVVSVKALCAFGAKAGDLDLRFVPAPSALEGMAGHALVQARRGGDYQSEVPLATTCGTLRVRGRADGYDPAQARVEEIKTFRGDFDAIRANHRALHWAQVRCYGWMLCEQEGHESLTVALVYLDLASGDETVLEEQHTRDTLRTHFETLCACYSDWAQREAAHRGALDGALARLEFPHADFRTGQRELAEAVYRAAVGGRCLLAQAPTGIGKTLATLFPLLKARAAHKLDKVFFLTAKTSGRPVALDALRVLGQGGAHRPRVLELAAREKVCEYPDRACHGEACPLARGFYDRLPAARAEAAQVSWLDREALRRVALAHEVCPYFLAQEMTHWSDVVVGDYNYYFDSSAFLFASMKDANWRVAALVDEAHNLLERARGMYTAKLEGAALEEAHRAAPAAVRGPLARLFREWDTLQQAQTAGYDTADEIPERFLRTLQAANTAMAEHFAATPDAAQGPLQRFFFDALHFARLAEVFDDHSVFERTLGATQEQRGLAIRNLVPGPFLEGRFADAVSVTCFSGTLAPFAFYRDALGLPEDTALLDVESPFRGQQLRVEVATGVSTRFRDRAGSLRHVTDIIGAQFERLPGNYLAFFSSFDYLDKACAAFSLRHPGVPVWTQTRGMRETDRHDFVARFEEGGQGIGFAVLGGAFGEGIDLPGSRLIGAFVASLGLPQYNELNEITRERMQSRFGKGYEYTYLYPGLQKVVQAAGRVIRTEADTGVLHLLDDRFARAEIRELLPRWWHVQLAGEAGQAGENDARHPTP
;
A
#
# COMPACT_ATOMS: atom_id res chain seq x y z
N MET A 1 54.06 17.31 -39.71
CA MET A 1 53.60 18.23 -40.77
C MET A 1 52.69 17.43 -41.69
N PRO A 2 51.43 17.81 -41.94
CA PRO A 2 50.59 18.88 -41.33
C PRO A 2 49.60 18.25 -40.29
N SER A 3 49.19 18.87 -39.18
CA SER A 3 48.51 20.16 -38.91
C SER A 3 47.05 20.21 -39.36
N ASP A 4 46.20 20.70 -38.45
CA ASP A 4 44.83 21.24 -38.62
C ASP A 4 43.67 20.21 -38.56
N LEU A 5 42.64 20.29 -37.71
CA LEU A 5 42.08 21.37 -36.89
C LEU A 5 41.57 20.85 -35.53
N HIS A 6 41.99 21.52 -34.45
CA HIS A 6 41.26 21.56 -33.19
C HIS A 6 40.07 22.52 -33.34
N SER A 7 38.86 21.99 -33.52
CA SER A 7 37.64 22.70 -33.10
C SER A 7 37.27 22.20 -31.70
N ALA A 8 37.38 23.09 -30.72
CA ALA A 8 36.89 22.85 -29.37
C ALA A 8 35.42 22.37 -29.42
N PRO A 9 35.00 21.43 -28.55
CA PRO A 9 33.59 21.13 -28.41
C PRO A 9 32.88 22.40 -27.95
N SER A 10 32.05 22.95 -28.84
CA SER A 10 31.06 23.97 -28.54
C SER A 10 30.38 23.64 -27.22
N ALA A 11 30.29 24.63 -26.34
CA ALA A 11 29.65 24.53 -25.03
C ALA A 11 28.34 23.75 -25.15
N ALA A 12 28.26 22.64 -24.41
CA ALA A 12 27.08 21.82 -24.34
C ALA A 12 25.88 22.71 -23.98
N VAL A 13 24.99 22.92 -24.94
CA VAL A 13 23.67 23.49 -24.68
C VAL A 13 23.00 22.53 -23.70
N SER A 14 22.92 22.94 -22.45
CA SER A 14 22.18 22.23 -21.40
C SER A 14 20.80 21.88 -21.96
N ALA A 15 20.48 20.59 -22.01
CA ALA A 15 19.18 20.12 -22.48
C ALA A 15 18.10 20.78 -21.61
N ALA A 16 17.22 21.58 -22.23
CA ALA A 16 16.20 22.32 -21.51
C ALA A 16 15.31 21.38 -20.70
N HIS A 17 15.12 21.66 -19.41
CA HIS A 17 14.22 20.89 -18.55
C HIS A 17 12.78 21.10 -18.99
N VAL A 18 12.13 20.03 -19.43
CA VAL A 18 10.76 20.10 -19.92
C VAL A 18 9.78 20.06 -18.74
N VAL A 19 8.90 21.05 -18.65
CA VAL A 19 7.84 21.12 -17.63
C VAL A 19 6.50 21.41 -18.30
N SER A 20 5.41 20.80 -17.81
CA SER A 20 4.07 21.12 -18.29
C SER A 20 3.55 22.41 -17.64
N VAL A 21 2.72 23.18 -18.34
CA VAL A 21 2.04 24.36 -17.75
C VAL A 21 1.29 23.96 -16.47
N LYS A 22 0.60 22.81 -16.48
CA LYS A 22 -0.08 22.26 -15.30
C LYS A 22 0.87 22.08 -14.11
N ALA A 23 2.03 21.46 -14.31
CA ALA A 23 3.01 21.24 -13.23
C ALA A 23 3.65 22.55 -12.75
N LEU A 24 3.94 23.47 -13.67
CA LEU A 24 4.48 24.79 -13.36
C LEU A 24 3.52 25.60 -12.47
N CYS A 25 2.25 25.68 -12.86
CA CYS A 25 1.22 26.38 -12.09
C CYS A 25 0.94 25.68 -10.75
N ALA A 26 0.87 24.34 -10.72
CA ALA A 26 0.67 23.60 -9.48
C ALA A 26 1.82 23.80 -8.47
N PHE A 27 3.03 24.10 -8.95
CA PHE A 27 4.17 24.40 -8.10
C PHE A 27 4.18 25.85 -7.60
N GLY A 28 3.95 26.82 -8.50
CA GLY A 28 4.20 28.24 -8.24
C GLY A 28 2.98 29.11 -7.99
N ALA A 29 1.77 28.62 -8.28
CA ALA A 29 0.54 29.41 -8.23
C ALA A 29 -0.51 28.90 -7.22
N LYS A 30 -0.24 27.82 -6.49
CA LYS A 30 -1.09 27.42 -5.36
C LYS A 30 -1.00 28.50 -4.29
N ALA A 31 -2.15 28.96 -3.80
CA ALA A 31 -2.25 29.99 -2.77
C ALA A 31 -3.45 29.72 -1.85
N GLY A 32 -3.44 30.33 -0.67
CA GLY A 32 -4.50 30.25 0.31
C GLY A 32 -4.56 28.92 1.08
N ASP A 33 -5.78 28.55 1.45
CA ASP A 33 -6.03 27.42 2.34
C ASP A 33 -5.86 26.08 1.62
N LEU A 34 -5.35 25.09 2.37
CA LEU A 34 -5.66 23.70 2.10
C LEU A 34 -7.16 23.50 2.39
N ASP A 35 -7.88 22.94 1.44
CA ASP A 35 -9.31 22.71 1.57
C ASP A 35 -9.70 21.38 0.94
N LEU A 36 -10.08 20.42 1.78
CA LEU A 36 -10.56 19.10 1.37
C LEU A 36 -12.07 18.93 1.52
N ARG A 37 -12.83 20.03 1.63
CA ARG A 37 -14.30 19.95 1.52
C ARG A 37 -14.64 19.31 0.18
N PHE A 38 -15.55 18.35 0.22
CA PHE A 38 -15.89 17.57 -0.96
C PHE A 38 -16.50 18.48 -2.04
N VAL A 39 -15.94 18.42 -3.24
CA VAL A 39 -16.52 19.02 -4.44
C VAL A 39 -16.68 17.87 -5.44
N PRO A 40 -17.88 17.60 -5.95
CA PRO A 40 -18.05 16.58 -6.98
C PRO A 40 -17.22 16.96 -8.20
N ALA A 41 -16.22 16.12 -8.50
CA ALA A 41 -15.50 16.22 -9.74
C ALA A 41 -16.22 15.35 -10.79
N PRO A 42 -16.37 15.83 -12.03
CA PRO A 42 -16.85 14.98 -13.11
C PRO A 42 -15.87 13.85 -13.40
N SER A 43 -16.40 12.75 -13.94
CA SER A 43 -15.55 11.72 -14.53
C SER A 43 -14.75 12.27 -15.71
N ALA A 44 -13.65 11.60 -16.07
CA ALA A 44 -12.84 12.02 -17.21
C ALA A 44 -13.65 12.09 -18.51
N LEU A 45 -14.59 11.16 -18.72
CA LEU A 45 -15.47 11.14 -19.89
C LEU A 45 -16.44 12.31 -19.91
N GLU A 46 -17.07 12.63 -18.78
CA GLU A 46 -17.94 13.80 -18.66
C GLU A 46 -17.17 15.10 -18.87
N GLY A 47 -15.93 15.18 -18.35
CA GLY A 47 -15.04 16.31 -18.57
C GLY A 47 -14.73 16.51 -20.06
N MET A 48 -14.33 15.44 -20.76
CA MET A 48 -14.08 15.48 -22.21
C MET A 48 -15.32 15.87 -23.01
N ALA A 49 -16.48 15.31 -22.69
CA ALA A 49 -17.74 15.64 -23.34
C ALA A 49 -18.13 17.11 -23.10
N GLY A 50 -17.92 17.62 -21.89
CA GLY A 50 -18.14 19.02 -21.55
C GLY A 50 -17.22 19.97 -22.31
N HIS A 51 -15.93 19.65 -22.44
CA HIS A 51 -15.00 20.43 -23.26
C HIS A 51 -15.47 20.47 -24.72
N ALA A 52 -15.82 19.31 -25.29
CA ALA A 52 -16.33 19.23 -26.66
C ALA A 52 -17.64 20.05 -26.85
N LEU A 53 -18.52 20.06 -25.84
CA LEU A 53 -19.76 20.85 -25.88
C LEU A 53 -19.48 22.35 -25.94
N VAL A 54 -18.56 22.85 -25.10
CA VAL A 54 -18.17 24.27 -25.11
C VAL A 54 -17.53 24.65 -26.44
N GLN A 55 -16.59 23.82 -26.91
CA GLN A 55 -15.89 24.05 -28.20
C GLN A 55 -16.88 24.05 -29.38
N ALA A 56 -17.88 23.17 -29.39
CA ALA A 56 -18.91 23.12 -30.44
C ALA A 56 -19.84 24.35 -30.46
N ARG A 57 -19.91 25.12 -29.36
CA ARG A 57 -20.69 26.38 -29.29
C ARG A 57 -19.93 27.58 -29.86
N ARG A 58 -18.64 27.43 -30.20
CA ARG A 58 -17.79 28.50 -30.76
C ARG A 58 -17.91 28.57 -32.30
N GLY A 59 -17.45 29.68 -32.88
CA GLY A 59 -17.53 29.96 -34.33
C GLY A 59 -16.52 29.17 -35.17
N GLY A 60 -16.62 29.29 -36.50
CA GLY A 60 -15.81 28.50 -37.45
C GLY A 60 -14.30 28.75 -37.43
N ASP A 61 -13.85 29.91 -36.96
CA ASP A 61 -12.43 30.27 -36.86
C ASP A 61 -11.79 29.88 -35.51
N TYR A 62 -12.58 29.30 -34.60
CA TYR A 62 -12.11 28.86 -33.29
C TYR A 62 -11.21 27.62 -33.41
N GLN A 63 -10.06 27.67 -32.74
CA GLN A 63 -9.10 26.59 -32.69
C GLN A 63 -9.20 25.87 -31.35
N SER A 64 -9.53 24.58 -31.35
CA SER A 64 -9.55 23.75 -30.14
C SER A 64 -8.20 23.06 -29.90
N GLU A 65 -7.90 22.75 -28.63
CA GLU A 65 -6.79 21.88 -28.24
C GLU A 65 -5.40 22.36 -28.72
N VAL A 66 -5.16 23.67 -28.66
CA VAL A 66 -4.01 24.36 -29.24
C VAL A 66 -2.72 24.01 -28.49
N PRO A 67 -1.75 23.29 -29.11
CA PRO A 67 -0.49 22.95 -28.46
C PRO A 67 0.42 24.19 -28.40
N LEU A 68 0.80 24.59 -27.19
CA LEU A 68 1.63 25.76 -26.95
C LEU A 68 2.91 25.36 -26.25
N ALA A 69 4.02 26.00 -26.62
CA ALA A 69 5.27 25.82 -25.93
C ALA A 69 6.23 26.98 -26.14
N THR A 70 6.84 27.45 -25.05
CA THR A 70 7.90 28.48 -25.04
C THR A 70 9.11 28.04 -24.21
N THR A 71 10.17 28.82 -24.20
CA THR A 71 11.38 28.58 -23.42
C THR A 71 11.61 29.76 -22.47
N CYS A 72 11.83 29.49 -21.19
CA CYS A 72 12.21 30.50 -20.20
C CYS A 72 13.50 30.06 -19.51
N GLY A 73 14.61 30.72 -19.83
CA GLY A 73 15.94 30.31 -19.37
C GLY A 73 16.25 28.87 -19.79
N THR A 74 16.47 27.98 -18.81
CA THR A 74 16.74 26.55 -19.02
C THR A 74 15.48 25.68 -19.08
N LEU A 75 14.28 26.26 -18.93
CA LEU A 75 13.02 25.52 -18.93
C LEU A 75 12.37 25.55 -20.31
N ARG A 76 11.95 24.39 -20.81
CA ARG A 76 11.03 24.26 -21.94
C ARG A 76 9.63 24.03 -21.38
N VAL A 77 8.80 25.05 -21.38
CA VAL A 77 7.43 24.95 -20.87
C VAL A 77 6.50 24.59 -22.02
N ARG A 78 5.68 23.55 -21.85
CA ARG A 78 4.70 23.11 -22.84
C ARG A 78 3.34 22.84 -22.24
N GLY A 79 2.29 23.01 -23.00
CA GLY A 79 0.94 22.65 -22.61
C GLY A 79 0.00 22.72 -23.78
N ARG A 80 -1.29 22.68 -23.48
CA ARG A 80 -2.34 22.70 -24.48
C ARG A 80 -3.47 23.57 -23.94
N ALA A 81 -3.74 24.67 -24.62
CA ALA A 81 -4.90 25.49 -24.31
C ALA A 81 -6.15 24.78 -24.84
N ASP A 82 -7.24 24.82 -24.07
CA ASP A 82 -8.50 24.20 -24.47
C ASP A 82 -9.09 24.86 -25.72
N GLY A 83 -8.86 26.17 -25.90
CA GLY A 83 -9.24 26.88 -27.12
C GLY A 83 -8.61 28.25 -27.33
N TYR A 84 -8.67 28.72 -28.58
CA TYR A 84 -8.21 30.04 -29.02
C TYR A 84 -9.13 30.58 -30.12
N ASP A 85 -9.63 31.80 -29.94
CA ASP A 85 -10.35 32.57 -30.94
C ASP A 85 -9.42 33.66 -31.51
N PRO A 86 -8.89 33.49 -32.74
CA PRO A 86 -8.02 34.48 -33.37
C PRO A 86 -8.72 35.80 -33.69
N ALA A 87 -10.03 35.78 -33.99
CA ALA A 87 -10.78 36.97 -34.35
C ALA A 87 -10.96 37.91 -33.16
N GLN A 88 -11.05 37.35 -31.95
CA GLN A 88 -11.17 38.10 -30.69
C GLN A 88 -9.83 38.25 -29.94
N ALA A 89 -8.74 37.68 -30.47
CA ALA A 89 -7.48 37.51 -29.74
C ALA A 89 -7.72 36.99 -28.31
N ARG A 90 -8.50 35.91 -28.19
CA ARG A 90 -8.94 35.34 -26.91
C ARG A 90 -8.49 33.89 -26.75
N VAL A 91 -7.82 33.59 -25.65
CA VAL A 91 -7.50 32.20 -25.24
C VAL A 91 -8.43 31.73 -24.13
N GLU A 92 -8.87 30.48 -24.20
CA GLU A 92 -9.81 29.87 -23.26
C GLU A 92 -9.18 28.67 -22.54
N GLU A 93 -9.45 28.58 -21.23
CA GLU A 93 -9.27 27.39 -20.43
C GLU A 93 -10.63 26.95 -19.89
N ILE A 94 -11.03 25.73 -20.22
CA ILE A 94 -12.35 25.17 -19.93
C ILE A 94 -12.25 24.32 -18.66
N LYS A 95 -13.24 24.45 -17.78
CA LYS A 95 -13.37 23.69 -16.54
C LYS A 95 -14.80 23.19 -16.41
N THR A 96 -14.94 21.90 -16.19
CA THR A 96 -16.22 21.27 -15.95
C THR A 96 -16.43 21.06 -14.46
N PHE A 97 -17.62 21.35 -13.98
CA PHE A 97 -17.96 21.20 -12.57
C PHE A 97 -19.44 20.81 -12.40
N ARG A 98 -19.83 20.52 -11.16
CA ARG A 98 -21.22 20.31 -10.75
C ARG A 98 -21.49 21.14 -9.51
N GLY A 99 -22.66 21.78 -9.44
CA GLY A 99 -23.10 22.55 -8.27
C GLY A 99 -22.95 24.06 -8.48
N ASP A 100 -22.78 24.79 -7.38
CA ASP A 100 -22.71 26.24 -7.39
C ASP A 100 -21.32 26.72 -7.87
N PHE A 101 -21.30 27.66 -8.83
CA PHE A 101 -20.09 28.30 -9.31
C PHE A 101 -19.35 29.03 -8.19
N ASP A 102 -20.07 29.64 -7.25
CA ASP A 102 -19.46 30.36 -6.13
C ASP A 102 -18.83 29.43 -5.10
N ALA A 103 -19.16 28.13 -5.13
CA ALA A 103 -18.50 27.10 -4.33
C ALA A 103 -17.11 26.72 -4.87
N ILE A 104 -16.76 27.09 -6.11
CA ILE A 104 -15.41 26.88 -6.65
C ILE A 104 -14.43 27.76 -5.88
N ARG A 105 -13.59 27.11 -5.08
CA ARG A 105 -12.72 27.77 -4.11
C ARG A 105 -11.67 28.67 -4.78
N ALA A 106 -11.32 29.75 -4.10
CA ALA A 106 -10.37 30.74 -4.60
C ALA A 106 -8.99 30.14 -4.95
N ASN A 107 -8.52 29.17 -4.17
CA ASN A 107 -7.26 28.46 -4.42
C ASN A 107 -7.28 27.66 -5.75
N HIS A 108 -8.40 27.02 -6.10
CA HIS A 108 -8.57 26.32 -7.37
C HIS A 108 -8.68 27.31 -8.53
N ARG A 109 -9.47 28.39 -8.37
CA ARG A 109 -9.58 29.45 -9.39
C ARG A 109 -8.22 30.10 -9.66
N ALA A 110 -7.39 30.30 -8.64
CA ALA A 110 -6.04 30.84 -8.80
C ALA A 110 -5.17 29.96 -9.71
N LEU A 111 -5.26 28.63 -9.59
CA LEU A 111 -4.57 27.70 -10.47
C LEU A 111 -5.08 27.76 -11.91
N HIS A 112 -6.40 27.83 -12.11
CA HIS A 112 -6.98 27.94 -13.46
C HIS A 112 -6.54 29.24 -14.13
N TRP A 113 -6.58 30.37 -13.40
CA TRP A 113 -6.08 31.66 -13.90
C TRP A 113 -4.59 31.60 -14.26
N ALA A 114 -3.76 30.96 -13.43
CA ALA A 114 -2.35 30.81 -13.72
C ALA A 114 -2.11 30.02 -15.02
N GLN A 115 -2.88 28.97 -15.27
CA GLN A 115 -2.78 28.17 -16.50
C GLN A 115 -3.14 28.98 -17.74
N VAL A 116 -4.32 29.62 -17.76
CA VAL A 116 -4.77 30.37 -18.94
C VAL A 116 -3.89 31.60 -19.22
N ARG A 117 -3.36 32.27 -18.19
CA ARG A 117 -2.40 33.36 -18.35
C ARG A 117 -1.07 32.89 -18.93
N CYS A 118 -0.60 31.69 -18.57
CA CYS A 118 0.58 31.10 -19.21
C CYS A 118 0.35 30.83 -20.70
N TYR A 119 -0.82 30.31 -21.07
CA TYR A 119 -1.18 30.13 -22.48
C TYR A 119 -1.31 31.47 -23.22
N GLY A 120 -1.88 32.48 -22.56
CA GLY A 120 -1.97 33.81 -23.11
C GLY A 120 -0.60 34.41 -23.42
N TRP A 121 0.38 34.27 -22.52
CA TRP A 121 1.77 34.67 -22.80
C TRP A 121 2.34 33.96 -24.03
N MET A 122 2.20 32.63 -24.10
CA MET A 122 2.74 31.84 -25.22
C MET A 122 2.13 32.26 -26.56
N LEU A 123 0.83 32.58 -26.59
CA LEU A 123 0.16 33.09 -27.79
C LEU A 123 0.60 34.51 -28.15
N CYS A 124 0.74 35.42 -27.18
CA CYS A 124 1.31 36.75 -27.44
C CYS A 124 2.72 36.67 -28.03
N GLU A 125 3.52 35.70 -27.59
CA GLU A 125 4.87 35.49 -28.11
C GLU A 125 4.86 34.89 -29.52
N GLN A 126 4.01 33.90 -29.78
CA GLN A 126 3.94 33.20 -31.07
C GLN A 126 3.28 34.04 -32.18
N GLU A 127 2.17 34.70 -31.86
CA GLU A 127 1.34 35.44 -32.83
C GLU A 127 1.64 36.95 -32.85
N GLY A 128 2.47 37.44 -31.93
CA GLY A 128 2.90 38.85 -31.90
C GLY A 128 1.88 39.84 -31.32
N HIS A 129 0.88 39.38 -30.56
CA HIS A 129 -0.12 40.25 -29.94
C HIS A 129 0.46 41.17 -28.86
N GLU A 130 0.11 42.47 -28.88
CA GLU A 130 0.46 43.43 -27.81
C GLU A 130 -0.41 43.25 -26.56
N SER A 131 -1.65 42.79 -26.75
CA SER A 131 -2.60 42.45 -25.68
C SER A 131 -3.46 41.27 -26.10
N LEU A 132 -3.94 40.48 -25.13
CA LEU A 132 -4.75 39.31 -25.37
C LEU A 132 -5.79 39.17 -24.25
N THR A 133 -6.98 38.70 -24.60
CA THR A 133 -8.01 38.34 -23.63
C THR A 133 -7.78 36.90 -23.17
N VAL A 134 -7.73 36.68 -21.86
CA VAL A 134 -7.69 35.33 -21.28
C VAL A 134 -9.03 35.04 -20.62
N ALA A 135 -9.59 33.86 -20.86
CA ALA A 135 -10.92 33.50 -20.40
C ALA A 135 -10.93 32.15 -19.68
N LEU A 136 -11.54 32.11 -18.49
CA LEU A 136 -11.93 30.87 -17.84
C LEU A 136 -13.39 30.57 -18.17
N VAL A 137 -13.64 29.41 -18.75
CA VAL A 137 -14.98 28.94 -19.10
C VAL A 137 -15.36 27.81 -18.16
N TYR A 138 -16.29 28.07 -17.25
CA TYR A 138 -16.81 27.06 -16.35
C TYR A 138 -18.14 26.53 -16.88
N LEU A 139 -18.19 25.24 -17.21
CA LEU A 139 -19.40 24.56 -17.64
C LEU A 139 -20.00 23.76 -16.47
N ASP A 140 -21.22 24.09 -16.07
CA ASP A 140 -22.01 23.21 -15.21
C ASP A 140 -22.55 22.05 -16.07
N LEU A 141 -22.11 20.83 -15.76
CA LEU A 141 -22.55 19.64 -16.49
C LEU A 141 -24.01 19.25 -16.22
N ALA A 142 -24.63 19.79 -15.17
CA ALA A 142 -26.03 19.52 -14.87
C ALA A 142 -26.97 20.40 -15.70
N SER A 143 -26.76 21.72 -15.73
CA SER A 143 -27.59 22.65 -16.51
C SER A 143 -27.12 22.84 -17.95
N GLY A 144 -25.84 22.62 -18.21
CA GLY A 144 -25.20 22.97 -19.49
C GLY A 144 -24.85 24.46 -19.62
N ASP A 145 -25.01 25.25 -18.56
CA ASP A 145 -24.74 26.69 -18.57
C ASP A 145 -23.23 26.97 -18.47
N GLU A 146 -22.79 28.03 -19.18
CA GLU A 146 -21.43 28.53 -19.14
C GLU A 146 -21.34 29.78 -18.25
N THR A 147 -20.42 29.76 -17.29
CA THR A 147 -19.95 30.97 -16.62
C THR A 147 -18.58 31.34 -17.18
N VAL A 148 -18.51 32.46 -17.89
CA VAL A 148 -17.26 32.95 -18.51
C VAL A 148 -16.71 34.10 -17.68
N LEU A 149 -15.47 33.95 -17.21
CA LEU A 149 -14.71 35.02 -16.60
C LEU A 149 -13.62 35.47 -17.58
N GLU A 150 -13.60 36.76 -17.94
CA GLU A 150 -12.64 37.31 -18.90
C GLU A 150 -11.77 38.38 -18.24
N GLU A 151 -10.49 38.37 -18.57
CA GLU A 151 -9.56 39.43 -18.23
C GLU A 151 -8.72 39.80 -19.46
N GLN A 152 -8.65 41.10 -19.77
CA GLN A 152 -7.73 41.60 -20.79
C GLN A 152 -6.36 41.87 -20.16
N HIS A 153 -5.30 41.33 -20.74
CA HIS A 153 -3.94 41.55 -20.27
C HIS A 153 -3.03 42.06 -21.38
N THR A 154 -2.05 42.86 -21.01
CA THR A 154 -0.94 43.20 -21.92
C THR A 154 0.03 42.03 -22.02
N ARG A 155 0.76 41.96 -23.13
CA ARG A 155 1.85 41.02 -23.33
C ARG A 155 2.87 41.06 -22.18
N ASP A 156 3.20 42.26 -21.69
CA ASP A 156 4.17 42.44 -20.61
C ASP A 156 3.69 41.90 -19.26
N THR A 157 2.41 42.07 -18.94
CA THR A 157 1.80 41.48 -17.74
C THR A 157 1.83 39.96 -17.78
N LEU A 158 1.43 39.37 -18.92
CA LEU A 158 1.42 37.91 -19.12
C LEU A 158 2.84 37.34 -19.08
N ARG A 159 3.81 38.03 -19.71
CA ARG A 159 5.24 37.68 -19.64
C ARG A 159 5.74 37.64 -18.21
N THR A 160 5.52 38.73 -17.46
CA THR A 160 6.01 38.85 -16.07
C THR A 160 5.44 37.75 -15.18
N HIS A 161 4.15 37.45 -15.33
CA HIS A 161 3.51 36.36 -14.61
C HIS A 161 4.15 35.00 -14.94
N PHE A 162 4.32 34.70 -16.23
CA PHE A 162 4.93 33.47 -16.70
C PHE A 162 6.39 33.31 -16.24
N GLU A 163 7.20 34.37 -16.35
CA GLU A 163 8.60 34.39 -15.91
C GLU A 163 8.73 34.21 -14.40
N THR A 164 7.81 34.76 -13.61
CA THR A 164 7.77 34.56 -12.14
C THR A 164 7.57 33.09 -11.78
N LEU A 165 6.61 32.41 -12.43
CA LEU A 165 6.39 30.98 -12.22
C LEU A 165 7.61 30.16 -12.66
N CYS A 166 8.21 30.51 -13.80
CA CYS A 166 9.41 29.86 -14.31
C CYS A 166 10.59 30.03 -13.36
N ALA A 167 10.80 31.21 -12.77
CA ALA A 167 11.86 31.45 -11.79
C ALA A 167 11.71 30.53 -10.56
N CYS A 168 10.51 30.50 -9.96
CA CYS A 168 10.21 29.64 -8.80
C CYS A 168 10.50 28.15 -9.08
N TYR A 169 10.11 27.66 -10.26
CA TYR A 169 10.32 26.27 -10.64
C TYR A 169 11.76 25.97 -11.08
N SER A 170 12.42 26.90 -11.77
CA SER A 170 13.78 26.74 -12.27
C SER A 170 14.77 26.51 -11.12
N ASP A 171 14.66 27.30 -10.06
CA ASP A 171 15.49 27.13 -8.86
C ASP A 171 15.32 25.75 -8.21
N TRP A 172 14.09 25.22 -8.24
CA TRP A 172 13.82 23.88 -7.77
C TRP A 172 14.41 22.82 -8.70
N ALA A 173 14.12 22.92 -10.00
CA ALA A 173 14.55 21.95 -10.99
C ALA A 173 16.08 21.84 -11.04
N GLN A 174 16.78 22.97 -10.93
CA GLN A 174 18.24 23.01 -10.87
C GLN A 174 18.78 22.34 -9.60
N ARG A 175 18.21 22.64 -8.43
CA ARG A 175 18.59 21.99 -7.16
C ARG A 175 18.35 20.49 -7.19
N GLU A 176 17.22 20.08 -7.74
CA GLU A 176 16.85 18.68 -7.89
C GLU A 176 17.77 17.95 -8.87
N ALA A 177 18.08 18.56 -10.02
CA ALA A 177 19.01 17.99 -11.00
C ALA A 177 20.43 17.88 -10.44
N ALA A 178 20.91 18.90 -9.73
CA ALA A 178 22.22 18.88 -9.07
C ALA A 178 22.29 17.79 -7.99
N HIS A 179 21.26 17.69 -7.14
CA HIS A 179 21.15 16.63 -6.14
C HIS A 179 21.15 15.25 -6.79
N ARG A 180 20.34 15.03 -7.82
CA ARG A 180 20.26 13.74 -8.52
C ARG A 180 21.58 13.35 -9.15
N GLY A 181 22.26 14.27 -9.85
CA GLY A 181 23.56 14.01 -10.44
C GLY A 181 24.63 13.67 -9.39
N ALA A 182 24.66 14.41 -8.28
CA ALA A 182 25.57 14.14 -7.17
C ALA A 182 25.28 12.80 -6.49
N LEU A 183 24.00 12.49 -6.27
CA LEU A 183 23.55 11.24 -5.67
C LEU A 183 23.84 10.05 -6.58
N ASP A 184 23.59 10.13 -7.88
CA ASP A 184 23.90 9.05 -8.82
C ASP A 184 25.41 8.75 -8.85
N GLY A 185 26.25 9.78 -8.83
CA GLY A 185 27.71 9.62 -8.73
C GLY A 185 28.16 9.01 -7.39
N ALA A 186 27.43 9.23 -6.31
CA ALA A 186 27.69 8.58 -5.01
C ALA A 186 27.22 7.12 -5.02
N LEU A 187 25.99 6.86 -5.48
CA LEU A 187 25.38 5.53 -5.49
C LEU A 187 26.05 4.57 -6.47
N ALA A 188 26.61 5.06 -7.58
CA ALA A 188 27.41 4.24 -8.50
C ALA A 188 28.64 3.62 -7.82
N ARG A 189 29.21 4.32 -6.82
CA ARG A 189 30.36 3.88 -6.01
C ARG A 189 29.95 3.30 -4.67
N LEU A 190 28.65 3.04 -4.46
CA LEU A 190 28.18 2.46 -3.21
C LEU A 190 28.77 1.05 -3.06
N GLU A 191 29.47 0.90 -1.94
CA GLU A 191 30.00 -0.37 -1.46
C GLU A 191 29.06 -0.95 -0.42
N PHE A 192 29.14 -2.27 -0.24
CA PHE A 192 28.37 -2.92 0.82
C PHE A 192 28.94 -2.45 2.17
N PRO A 193 28.11 -2.01 3.14
CA PRO A 193 28.58 -1.31 4.33
C PRO A 193 29.25 -2.21 5.38
N HIS A 194 29.26 -3.53 5.16
CA HIS A 194 29.95 -4.49 6.00
C HIS A 194 31.12 -5.11 5.23
N ALA A 195 32.13 -5.61 5.96
CA ALA A 195 33.31 -6.23 5.36
C ALA A 195 32.95 -7.40 4.41
N ASP A 196 31.98 -8.21 4.84
CA ASP A 196 31.53 -9.39 4.10
C ASP A 196 30.00 -9.50 4.08
N PHE A 197 29.49 -10.18 3.05
CA PHE A 197 28.10 -10.59 2.98
C PHE A 197 27.88 -11.83 3.87
N ARG A 198 26.72 -11.88 4.55
CA ARG A 198 26.26 -13.12 5.21
C ARG A 198 25.87 -14.18 4.16
N THR A 199 25.81 -15.43 4.58
CA THR A 199 25.32 -16.55 3.75
C THR A 199 23.95 -16.22 3.14
N GLY A 200 23.81 -16.42 1.82
CA GLY A 200 22.60 -16.10 1.05
C GLY A 200 22.35 -14.59 0.79
N GLN A 201 22.99 -13.69 1.55
CA GLN A 201 22.77 -12.25 1.45
C GLN A 201 23.25 -11.68 0.11
N ARG A 202 24.41 -12.15 -0.37
CA ARG A 202 24.97 -11.73 -1.66
C ARG A 202 24.11 -12.19 -2.83
N GLU A 203 23.64 -13.43 -2.79
CA GLU A 203 22.77 -14.01 -3.80
C GLU A 203 21.48 -13.19 -3.95
N LEU A 204 20.83 -12.86 -2.84
CA LEU A 204 19.68 -11.97 -2.82
C LEU A 204 20.01 -10.60 -3.43
N ALA A 205 21.14 -10.01 -3.04
CA ALA A 205 21.52 -8.70 -3.54
C ALA A 205 21.77 -8.68 -5.06
N GLU A 206 22.46 -9.70 -5.58
CA GLU A 206 22.71 -9.83 -7.02
C GLU A 206 21.42 -10.07 -7.81
N ALA A 207 20.46 -10.82 -7.27
CA ALA A 207 19.17 -11.04 -7.91
C ALA A 207 18.34 -9.76 -7.98
N VAL A 208 18.28 -8.99 -6.88
CA VAL A 208 17.58 -7.69 -6.84
C VAL A 208 18.19 -6.71 -7.84
N TYR A 209 19.52 -6.61 -7.88
CA TYR A 209 20.22 -5.76 -8.83
C TYR A 209 19.88 -6.14 -10.27
N ARG A 210 19.96 -7.45 -10.60
CA ARG A 210 19.66 -7.97 -11.94
C ARG A 210 18.20 -7.76 -12.34
N ALA A 211 17.25 -7.93 -11.41
CA ALA A 211 15.84 -7.67 -11.67
C ALA A 211 15.58 -6.18 -11.95
N ALA A 212 16.16 -5.29 -11.15
CA ALA A 212 16.04 -3.84 -11.34
C ALA A 212 16.66 -3.37 -12.66
N VAL A 213 17.85 -3.87 -12.99
CA VAL A 213 18.55 -3.60 -14.26
C VAL A 213 17.79 -4.18 -15.45
N GLY A 214 17.25 -5.38 -15.29
CA GLY A 214 16.49 -6.08 -16.33
C GLY A 214 15.07 -5.56 -16.53
N GLY A 215 14.61 -4.61 -15.72
CA GLY A 215 13.24 -4.09 -15.78
C GLY A 215 12.18 -5.14 -15.43
N ARG A 216 12.49 -6.05 -14.51
CA ARG A 216 11.66 -7.23 -14.20
C ARG A 216 11.23 -7.28 -12.74
N CYS A 217 10.13 -7.98 -12.49
CA CYS A 217 9.72 -8.33 -11.14
C CYS A 217 10.57 -9.48 -10.56
N LEU A 218 10.69 -9.53 -9.24
CA LEU A 218 11.37 -10.61 -8.50
C LEU A 218 10.51 -11.07 -7.33
N LEU A 219 10.26 -12.38 -7.24
CA LEU A 219 9.78 -13.05 -6.03
C LEU A 219 10.97 -13.71 -5.35
N ALA A 220 11.32 -13.24 -4.16
CA ALA A 220 12.43 -13.76 -3.38
C ALA A 220 11.96 -14.32 -2.03
N GLN A 221 12.07 -15.63 -1.85
CA GLN A 221 12.03 -16.22 -0.52
C GLN A 221 13.43 -16.11 0.09
N ALA A 222 13.53 -15.48 1.25
CA ALA A 222 14.78 -15.33 1.97
C ALA A 222 14.53 -15.43 3.48
N PRO A 223 15.27 -16.29 4.21
CA PRO A 223 15.00 -16.52 5.62
C PRO A 223 15.29 -15.28 6.47
N THR A 224 14.68 -15.23 7.66
CA THR A 224 14.99 -14.19 8.65
C THR A 224 16.45 -14.29 9.11
N GLY A 225 17.05 -13.18 9.54
CA GLY A 225 18.41 -13.15 10.08
C GLY A 225 19.52 -12.93 9.05
N ILE A 226 19.29 -13.17 7.76
CA ILE A 226 20.32 -12.94 6.72
C ILE A 226 20.56 -11.46 6.39
N GLY A 227 19.74 -10.55 6.94
CA GLY A 227 19.79 -9.12 6.61
C GLY A 227 19.11 -8.77 5.28
N LYS A 228 17.93 -9.35 5.03
CA LYS A 228 17.12 -9.16 3.80
C LYS A 228 16.97 -7.70 3.39
N THR A 229 16.61 -6.84 4.35
CA THR A 229 16.34 -5.43 4.12
C THR A 229 17.54 -4.68 3.57
N LEU A 230 18.73 -4.92 4.14
CA LEU A 230 19.97 -4.34 3.63
C LEU A 230 20.33 -4.93 2.25
N ALA A 231 20.14 -6.25 2.09
CA ALA A 231 20.40 -6.98 0.86
C ALA A 231 19.49 -6.59 -0.32
N THR A 232 18.32 -5.99 -0.06
CA THR A 232 17.43 -5.49 -1.11
C THR A 232 17.62 -3.99 -1.36
N LEU A 233 17.84 -3.19 -0.31
CA LEU A 233 18.07 -1.75 -0.45
C LEU A 233 19.40 -1.40 -1.12
N PHE A 234 20.50 -2.03 -0.68
CA PHE A 234 21.83 -1.80 -1.25
C PHE A 234 21.88 -1.93 -2.79
N PRO A 235 21.49 -3.09 -3.38
CA PRO A 235 21.55 -3.25 -4.83
C PRO A 235 20.56 -2.35 -5.55
N LEU A 236 19.41 -2.04 -4.96
CA LEU A 236 18.42 -1.19 -5.63
C LEU A 236 18.87 0.27 -5.70
N LEU A 237 19.48 0.77 -4.63
CA LEU A 237 20.14 2.09 -4.64
C LEU A 237 21.31 2.13 -5.63
N LYS A 238 22.08 1.04 -5.76
CA LYS A 238 23.13 0.94 -6.77
C LYS A 238 22.56 0.90 -8.19
N ALA A 239 21.46 0.17 -8.41
CA ALA A 239 20.77 0.07 -9.71
C ALA A 239 20.13 1.39 -10.15
N ARG A 240 19.73 2.25 -9.20
CA ARG A 240 19.22 3.60 -9.49
C ARG A 240 20.18 4.38 -10.40
N ALA A 241 21.47 4.39 -10.07
CA ALA A 241 22.47 5.10 -10.86
C ALA A 241 22.61 4.53 -12.29
N ALA A 242 22.47 3.22 -12.45
CA ALA A 242 22.57 2.56 -13.75
C ALA A 242 21.31 2.74 -14.63
N HIS A 243 20.11 2.76 -14.04
CA HIS A 243 18.82 2.77 -14.77
C HIS A 243 18.03 4.08 -14.67
N LYS A 244 18.64 5.12 -14.10
CA LYS A 244 18.04 6.44 -13.90
C LYS A 244 16.68 6.32 -13.21
N LEU A 245 16.63 5.62 -12.08
CA LEU A 245 15.42 5.55 -11.27
C LEU A 245 15.22 6.91 -10.58
N ASP A 246 14.01 7.46 -10.66
CA ASP A 246 13.66 8.69 -9.97
C ASP A 246 13.43 8.46 -8.48
N LYS A 247 12.79 7.33 -8.13
CA LYS A 247 12.39 6.99 -6.76
C LYS A 247 12.58 5.52 -6.46
N VAL A 248 12.86 5.23 -5.19
CA VAL A 248 12.72 3.89 -4.62
C VAL A 248 11.61 3.91 -3.58
N PHE A 249 10.63 3.02 -3.70
CA PHE A 249 9.58 2.84 -2.71
C PHE A 249 9.87 1.59 -1.88
N PHE A 250 9.98 1.74 -0.56
CA PHE A 250 10.06 0.62 0.37
C PHE A 250 8.72 0.47 1.09
N LEU A 251 7.99 -0.57 0.74
CA LEU A 251 6.61 -0.80 1.15
C LEU A 251 6.56 -1.95 2.16
N THR A 252 5.85 -1.72 3.26
CA THR A 252 5.73 -2.67 4.39
C THR A 252 4.27 -3.01 4.68
N ALA A 253 4.02 -4.24 5.13
CA ALA A 253 2.68 -4.67 5.54
C ALA A 253 2.28 -4.16 6.94
N LYS A 254 3.25 -3.84 7.79
CA LYS A 254 3.04 -3.48 9.20
C LYS A 254 3.99 -2.36 9.59
N THR A 255 3.59 -1.55 10.56
CA THR A 255 4.41 -0.45 11.09
C THR A 255 5.74 -0.92 11.66
N SER A 256 5.82 -2.16 12.16
CA SER A 256 7.05 -2.77 12.70
C SER A 256 8.15 -2.99 11.66
N GLY A 257 7.84 -3.09 10.36
CA GLY A 257 8.86 -3.23 9.30
C GLY A 257 9.56 -1.92 8.96
N ARG A 258 8.96 -0.77 9.26
CA ARG A 258 9.48 0.54 8.86
C ARG A 258 10.80 0.91 9.55
N PRO A 259 10.97 0.73 10.88
CA PRO A 259 12.25 0.98 11.54
C PRO A 259 13.39 0.19 10.91
N VAL A 260 13.16 -1.08 10.53
CA VAL A 260 14.18 -1.93 9.90
C VAL A 260 14.67 -1.34 8.57
N ALA A 261 13.75 -0.83 7.74
CA ALA A 261 14.09 -0.16 6.48
C ALA A 261 14.85 1.15 6.71
N LEU A 262 14.38 1.95 7.66
CA LEU A 262 15.00 3.22 8.04
C LEU A 262 16.42 3.00 8.59
N ASP A 263 16.63 1.99 9.43
CA ASP A 263 17.97 1.68 9.96
C ASP A 263 18.91 1.16 8.88
N ALA A 264 18.44 0.31 7.96
CA ALA A 264 19.25 -0.12 6.82
C ALA A 264 19.66 1.05 5.91
N LEU A 265 18.75 2.00 5.67
CA LEU A 265 19.05 3.22 4.91
C LEU A 265 20.06 4.12 5.66
N ARG A 266 19.98 4.22 6.99
CA ARG A 266 20.98 4.93 7.79
C ARG A 266 22.36 4.31 7.63
N VAL A 267 22.46 2.98 7.72
CA VAL A 267 23.72 2.26 7.53
C VAL A 267 24.30 2.51 6.13
N LEU A 268 23.48 2.45 5.08
CA LEU A 268 23.91 2.72 3.70
C LEU A 268 24.28 4.18 3.44
N GLY A 269 23.78 5.11 4.26
CA GLY A 269 24.09 6.53 4.18
C GLY A 269 25.33 6.98 4.96
N GLN A 270 25.96 6.09 5.74
CA GLN A 270 27.15 6.43 6.55
C GLN A 270 28.39 6.63 5.65
N GLY A 271 29.15 7.71 5.89
CA GLY A 271 30.45 7.95 5.25
C GLY A 271 30.43 8.59 3.85
N GLY A 272 29.25 8.75 3.22
CA GLY A 272 29.12 9.40 1.91
C GLY A 272 28.88 10.92 1.99
N ALA A 273 29.50 11.69 1.09
CA ALA A 273 29.26 13.14 0.97
C ALA A 273 27.85 13.47 0.47
N HIS A 274 27.22 12.57 -0.29
CA HIS A 274 25.84 12.68 -0.76
C HIS A 274 25.07 11.42 -0.40
N ARG A 275 23.92 11.60 0.25
CA ARG A 275 23.06 10.51 0.73
C ARG A 275 21.64 10.66 0.17
N PRO A 276 20.88 9.56 0.01
CA PRO A 276 19.49 9.64 -0.40
C PRO A 276 18.68 10.48 0.60
N ARG A 277 17.78 11.32 0.08
CA ARG A 277 16.73 11.96 0.86
C ARG A 277 15.66 10.91 1.16
N VAL A 278 15.42 10.64 2.43
CA VAL A 278 14.49 9.60 2.89
C VAL A 278 13.26 10.25 3.50
N LEU A 279 12.08 9.75 3.13
CA LEU A 279 10.79 10.17 3.67
C LEU A 279 10.02 8.97 4.22
N GLU A 280 9.52 9.10 5.44
CA GLU A 280 8.58 8.14 6.03
C GLU A 280 7.14 8.64 5.88
N LEU A 281 6.29 7.88 5.20
CA LEU A 281 4.85 8.14 5.12
C LEU A 281 4.08 7.46 6.25
N ALA A 282 3.17 8.20 6.87
CA ALA A 282 2.29 7.71 7.91
C ALA A 282 0.83 8.10 7.65
N ALA A 283 -0.09 7.25 8.12
CA ALA A 283 -1.53 7.51 8.01
C ALA A 283 -1.88 8.81 8.75
N ARG A 284 -2.85 9.55 8.22
CA ARG A 284 -3.26 10.86 8.75
C ARG A 284 -3.59 10.78 10.24
N GLU A 285 -4.29 9.74 10.66
CA GLU A 285 -4.73 9.52 12.04
C GLU A 285 -3.55 9.34 13.02
N LYS A 286 -2.34 9.08 12.51
CA LYS A 286 -1.10 8.90 13.30
C LYS A 286 -0.22 10.15 13.35
N VAL A 287 -0.49 11.16 12.51
CA VAL A 287 0.36 12.37 12.41
C VAL A 287 -0.44 13.67 12.41
N CYS A 288 -1.77 13.61 12.42
CA CYS A 288 -2.63 14.79 12.51
C CYS A 288 -2.53 15.40 13.91
N GLU A 289 -2.24 16.71 13.97
CA GLU A 289 -2.25 17.47 15.23
C GLU A 289 -3.68 17.81 15.71
N TYR A 290 -4.67 17.68 14.82
CA TYR A 290 -6.07 18.03 15.06
C TYR A 290 -7.01 16.94 14.50
N PRO A 291 -6.97 15.69 15.02
CA PRO A 291 -7.71 14.56 14.45
C PRO A 291 -9.24 14.76 14.44
N ASP A 292 -9.76 15.55 15.38
CA ASP A 292 -11.19 15.84 15.50
C ASP A 292 -11.66 17.01 14.61
N ARG A 293 -10.76 17.56 13.78
CA ARG A 293 -11.07 18.70 12.91
C ARG A 293 -11.00 18.33 11.44
N ALA A 294 -11.88 18.94 10.65
CA ALA A 294 -11.84 18.80 9.22
C ALA A 294 -10.63 19.52 8.58
N CYS A 295 -10.19 19.01 7.44
CA CYS A 295 -8.99 19.48 6.74
C CYS A 295 -9.29 20.68 5.82
N HIS A 296 -9.73 21.80 6.39
CA HIS A 296 -9.91 23.08 5.68
C HIS A 296 -9.58 24.27 6.60
N GLY A 297 -9.28 25.45 6.03
CA GLY A 297 -8.73 26.60 6.79
C GLY A 297 -9.66 27.24 7.83
N GLU A 298 -10.97 27.06 7.69
CA GLU A 298 -11.96 27.49 8.71
C GLU A 298 -11.90 26.59 9.96
N ALA A 299 -11.69 25.27 9.81
CA ALA A 299 -11.66 24.32 10.92
C ALA A 299 -10.25 24.10 11.50
N CYS A 300 -9.24 23.96 10.64
CA CYS A 300 -7.89 23.58 11.02
C CYS A 300 -6.89 24.75 10.85
N PRO A 301 -6.18 25.17 11.91
CA PRO A 301 -5.22 26.26 11.84
C PRO A 301 -4.02 25.96 10.93
N LEU A 302 -3.67 24.67 10.77
CA LEU A 302 -2.59 24.23 9.87
C LEU A 302 -3.03 24.15 8.41
N ALA A 303 -4.33 24.18 8.13
CA ALA A 303 -4.87 24.20 6.78
C ALA A 303 -5.05 25.64 6.26
N ARG A 304 -5.29 26.61 7.15
CA ARG A 304 -5.44 28.02 6.81
C ARG A 304 -4.15 28.59 6.23
N GLY A 305 -4.16 29.26 5.08
CA GLY A 305 -2.96 29.77 4.42
C GLY A 305 -1.88 28.69 4.21
N PHE A 306 -2.27 27.41 4.09
CA PHE A 306 -1.32 26.31 3.94
C PHE A 306 -0.43 26.51 2.72
N TYR A 307 -1.03 26.84 1.56
CA TYR A 307 -0.27 27.01 0.32
C TYR A 307 0.57 28.29 0.31
N ASP A 308 0.21 29.30 1.10
CA ASP A 308 1.01 30.51 1.24
C ASP A 308 2.29 30.26 2.06
N ARG A 309 2.21 29.37 3.06
CA ARG A 309 3.33 28.99 3.95
C ARG A 309 4.13 27.80 3.41
N LEU A 310 3.55 27.03 2.50
CA LEU A 310 4.13 25.82 1.93
C LEU A 310 5.51 26.03 1.26
N PRO A 311 5.77 27.11 0.50
CA PRO A 311 7.08 27.30 -0.14
C PRO A 311 8.24 27.35 0.85
N ALA A 312 8.08 28.07 1.97
CA ALA A 312 9.10 28.16 3.01
C ALA A 312 9.29 26.81 3.72
N ALA A 313 8.19 26.14 4.08
CA ALA A 313 8.22 24.82 4.70
C ALA A 313 8.92 23.78 3.80
N ARG A 314 8.63 23.79 2.50
CA ARG A 314 9.28 22.92 1.51
C ARG A 314 10.76 23.23 1.33
N ALA A 315 11.12 24.51 1.32
CA ALA A 315 12.52 24.92 1.18
C ALA A 315 13.36 24.43 2.37
N GLU A 316 12.85 24.54 3.60
CA GLU A 316 13.51 23.97 4.78
C GLU A 316 13.53 22.44 4.76
N ALA A 317 12.38 21.80 4.50
CA ALA A 317 12.28 20.35 4.46
C ALA A 317 13.20 19.72 3.40
N ALA A 318 13.42 20.38 2.26
CA ALA A 318 14.32 19.92 1.22
C ALA A 318 15.81 19.91 1.65
N GLN A 319 16.19 20.67 2.68
CA GLN A 319 17.53 20.63 3.27
C GLN A 319 17.68 19.49 4.29
N VAL A 320 16.56 18.94 4.77
CA VAL A 320 16.55 17.82 5.71
C VAL A 320 16.58 16.52 4.92
N SER A 321 17.73 15.86 4.88
CA SER A 321 17.88 14.59 4.17
C SER A 321 17.09 13.43 4.78
N TRP A 322 16.63 13.57 6.03
CA TRP A 322 15.98 12.51 6.79
C TRP A 322 14.65 13.02 7.35
N LEU A 323 13.59 12.84 6.58
CA LEU A 323 12.22 13.23 6.92
C LEU A 323 11.47 12.02 7.46
N ASP A 324 11.86 11.56 8.64
CA ASP A 324 11.00 10.69 9.45
C ASP A 324 9.84 11.48 10.06
N ARG A 325 8.94 10.78 10.76
CA ARG A 325 7.75 11.40 11.35
C ARG A 325 8.07 12.59 12.27
N GLU A 326 9.14 12.51 13.06
CA GLU A 326 9.50 13.57 14.01
C GLU A 326 10.13 14.77 13.30
N ALA A 327 11.09 14.52 12.40
CA ALA A 327 11.75 15.56 11.64
C ALA A 327 10.75 16.34 10.76
N LEU A 328 9.85 15.63 10.07
CA LEU A 328 8.84 16.24 9.23
C LEU A 328 7.85 17.05 10.06
N ARG A 329 7.40 16.53 11.21
CA ARG A 329 6.53 17.26 12.13
C ARG A 329 7.19 18.56 12.61
N ARG A 330 8.46 18.52 12.99
CA ARG A 330 9.21 19.70 13.43
C ARG A 330 9.24 20.80 12.36
N VAL A 331 9.61 20.45 11.12
CA VAL A 331 9.63 21.42 10.02
C VAL A 331 8.22 21.95 9.73
N ALA A 332 7.23 21.07 9.64
CA ALA A 332 5.86 21.47 9.38
C ALA A 332 5.34 22.47 10.42
N LEU A 333 5.57 22.21 11.70
CA LEU A 333 5.11 23.09 12.79
C LEU A 333 5.90 24.40 12.88
N ALA A 334 7.19 24.41 12.51
CA ALA A 334 7.97 25.65 12.44
C ALA A 334 7.41 26.64 11.40
N HIS A 335 6.77 26.13 10.35
CA HIS A 335 6.09 26.92 9.33
C HIS A 335 4.57 26.89 9.46
N GLU A 336 4.06 26.35 10.57
CA GLU A 336 2.63 26.24 10.87
C GLU A 336 1.79 25.55 9.78
N VAL A 337 2.37 24.62 9.03
CA VAL A 337 1.67 23.81 8.00
C VAL A 337 1.37 22.40 8.51
N CYS A 338 0.44 21.70 7.84
CA CYS A 338 0.05 20.35 8.23
C CYS A 338 1.16 19.31 7.91
N PRO A 339 1.66 18.53 8.90
CA PRO A 339 2.69 17.52 8.67
C PRO A 339 2.29 16.46 7.63
N TYR A 340 1.02 16.04 7.62
CA TYR A 340 0.52 15.03 6.69
C TYR A 340 0.60 15.49 5.22
N PHE A 341 0.15 16.72 4.92
CA PHE A 341 0.18 17.25 3.55
C PHE A 341 1.57 17.71 3.14
N LEU A 342 2.40 18.18 4.09
CA LEU A 342 3.81 18.41 3.82
C LEU A 342 4.51 17.10 3.40
N ALA A 343 4.19 15.96 4.03
CA ALA A 343 4.74 14.65 3.63
C ALA A 343 4.47 14.32 2.16
N GLN A 344 3.23 14.56 1.71
CA GLN A 344 2.82 14.33 0.33
C GLN A 344 3.61 15.21 -0.63
N GLU A 345 3.71 16.52 -0.35
CA GLU A 345 4.50 17.45 -1.15
C GLU A 345 5.99 17.04 -1.18
N MET A 346 6.55 16.62 -0.05
CA MET A 346 7.95 16.17 0.05
C MET A 346 8.24 14.84 -0.66
N THR A 347 7.23 14.10 -1.10
CA THR A 347 7.41 12.93 -1.95
C THR A 347 8.14 13.31 -3.25
N HIS A 348 7.88 14.51 -3.80
CA HIS A 348 8.56 15.01 -5.00
C HIS A 348 10.07 15.25 -4.78
N TRP A 349 10.49 15.58 -3.56
CA TRP A 349 11.89 15.83 -3.16
C TRP A 349 12.60 14.63 -2.52
N SER A 350 11.93 13.48 -2.37
CA SER A 350 12.53 12.34 -1.67
C SER A 350 13.07 11.32 -2.68
N ASP A 351 14.23 10.72 -2.42
CA ASP A 351 14.79 9.68 -3.29
C ASP A 351 14.28 8.30 -2.89
N VAL A 352 14.08 8.08 -1.57
CA VAL A 352 13.51 6.86 -1.01
C VAL A 352 12.30 7.19 -0.16
N VAL A 353 11.18 6.52 -0.41
CA VAL A 353 9.95 6.67 0.37
C VAL A 353 9.62 5.35 1.07
N VAL A 354 9.54 5.39 2.40
CA VAL A 354 9.17 4.25 3.23
C VAL A 354 7.70 4.38 3.64
N GLY A 355 6.88 3.39 3.34
CA GLY A 355 5.43 3.47 3.58
C GLY A 355 4.73 2.12 3.71
N ASP A 356 3.41 2.18 3.85
CA ASP A 356 2.53 1.01 3.80
C ASP A 356 2.15 0.65 2.35
N TYR A 357 1.82 -0.62 2.11
CA TYR A 357 1.33 -1.13 0.82
C TYR A 357 0.22 -0.27 0.18
N ASN A 358 -0.71 0.25 0.99
CA ASN A 358 -1.87 1.02 0.51
C ASN A 358 -1.45 2.26 -0.29
N TYR A 359 -0.28 2.85 0.00
CA TYR A 359 0.17 4.03 -0.75
C TYR A 359 0.50 3.73 -2.21
N TYR A 360 0.75 2.46 -2.57
CA TYR A 360 1.09 2.05 -3.94
C TYR A 360 0.08 1.07 -4.55
N PHE A 361 -0.52 0.17 -3.74
CA PHE A 361 -1.37 -0.92 -4.23
C PHE A 361 -2.87 -0.68 -4.12
N ASP A 362 -3.32 0.33 -3.37
CA ASP A 362 -4.75 0.65 -3.25
C ASP A 362 -5.30 1.37 -4.50
N SER A 363 -6.59 1.22 -4.82
CA SER A 363 -7.24 1.94 -5.94
C SER A 363 -7.05 3.47 -5.92
N SER A 364 -6.90 4.05 -4.72
CA SER A 364 -6.66 5.47 -4.46
C SER A 364 -5.21 5.80 -4.04
N ALA A 365 -4.28 4.88 -4.31
CA ALA A 365 -2.87 4.94 -3.94
C ALA A 365 -2.16 6.25 -4.37
N PHE A 366 -1.88 7.11 -3.38
CA PHE A 366 -1.20 8.40 -3.59
C PHE A 366 0.17 8.28 -4.29
N LEU A 367 1.02 7.31 -3.93
CA LEU A 367 2.33 7.16 -4.56
C LEU A 367 2.23 6.67 -5.99
N PHE A 368 1.27 5.79 -6.28
CA PHE A 368 1.02 5.33 -7.64
C PHE A 368 0.51 6.47 -8.53
N ALA A 369 -0.48 7.23 -8.05
CA ALA A 369 -0.98 8.42 -8.76
C ALA A 369 0.14 9.45 -8.99
N SER A 370 0.93 9.76 -7.95
CA SER A 370 2.06 10.69 -8.06
C SER A 370 3.13 10.21 -9.06
N MET A 371 3.41 8.91 -9.08
CA MET A 371 4.33 8.30 -10.02
C MET A 371 3.85 8.48 -11.47
N LYS A 372 2.56 8.24 -11.75
CA LYS A 372 1.99 8.43 -13.09
C LYS A 372 1.95 9.90 -13.49
N ASP A 373 1.49 10.78 -12.59
CA ASP A 373 1.35 12.22 -12.84
C ASP A 373 2.69 12.91 -13.12
N ALA A 374 3.73 12.53 -12.37
CA ALA A 374 5.08 13.07 -12.53
C ALA A 374 5.95 12.24 -13.49
N ASN A 375 5.41 11.17 -14.07
CA ASN A 375 6.09 10.23 -14.97
C ASN A 375 7.42 9.71 -14.39
N TRP A 376 7.41 9.30 -13.12
CA TRP A 376 8.59 8.80 -12.43
C TRP A 376 8.93 7.37 -12.83
N ARG A 377 10.22 7.13 -13.04
CA ARG A 377 10.80 5.79 -13.13
C ARG A 377 11.00 5.24 -11.73
N VAL A 378 10.07 4.43 -11.26
CA VAL A 378 10.05 3.91 -9.88
C VAL A 378 10.48 2.46 -9.84
N ALA A 379 11.25 2.08 -8.81
CA ALA A 379 11.35 0.69 -8.38
C ALA A 379 10.81 0.51 -6.96
N ALA A 380 10.12 -0.59 -6.71
CA ALA A 380 9.47 -0.88 -5.43
C ALA A 380 10.04 -2.14 -4.76
N LEU A 381 10.22 -2.06 -3.45
CA LEU A 381 10.55 -3.17 -2.56
C LEU A 381 9.32 -3.45 -1.69
N VAL A 382 8.82 -4.68 -1.72
CA VAL A 382 7.65 -5.11 -0.94
C VAL A 382 8.13 -6.13 0.10
N ASP A 383 8.29 -5.66 1.35
CA ASP A 383 8.80 -6.47 2.47
C ASP A 383 7.69 -7.21 3.19
N GLU A 384 7.92 -8.48 3.51
CA GLU A 384 6.91 -9.42 3.99
C GLU A 384 5.73 -9.53 3.01
N ALA A 385 6.08 -9.67 1.73
CA ALA A 385 5.16 -9.76 0.58
C ALA A 385 4.12 -10.88 0.70
N HIS A 386 4.33 -11.85 1.58
CA HIS A 386 3.35 -12.89 1.90
C HIS A 386 2.02 -12.31 2.44
N ASN A 387 2.05 -11.09 3.00
CA ASN A 387 0.86 -10.37 3.45
C ASN A 387 0.12 -9.65 2.31
N LEU A 388 0.76 -9.44 1.15
CA LEU A 388 0.20 -8.59 0.09
C LEU A 388 -1.12 -9.13 -0.44
N LEU A 389 -1.27 -10.46 -0.55
CA LEU A 389 -2.49 -11.09 -1.06
C LEU A 389 -3.72 -10.71 -0.23
N GLU A 390 -3.64 -10.90 1.09
CA GLU A 390 -4.78 -10.59 1.98
C GLU A 390 -5.00 -9.08 2.11
N ARG A 391 -3.91 -8.29 2.13
CA ARG A 391 -4.01 -6.83 2.12
C ARG A 391 -4.70 -6.31 0.85
N ALA A 392 -4.36 -6.86 -0.31
CA ALA A 392 -4.95 -6.46 -1.59
C ALA A 392 -6.42 -6.89 -1.70
N ARG A 393 -6.79 -8.11 -1.26
CA ARG A 393 -8.21 -8.51 -1.15
C ARG A 393 -9.02 -7.50 -0.33
N GLY A 394 -8.44 -7.00 0.76
CA GLY A 394 -9.01 -5.91 1.56
C GLY A 394 -9.16 -4.59 0.80
N MET A 395 -8.10 -4.13 0.12
CA MET A 395 -8.10 -2.90 -0.69
C MET A 395 -9.18 -2.93 -1.78
N TYR A 396 -9.41 -4.11 -2.38
CA TYR A 396 -10.35 -4.31 -3.48
C TYR A 396 -11.66 -4.98 -3.05
N THR A 397 -12.02 -4.88 -1.77
CA THR A 397 -13.35 -5.23 -1.27
C THR A 397 -14.10 -3.96 -0.89
N ALA A 398 -15.34 -3.82 -1.34
CA ALA A 398 -16.24 -2.74 -0.92
C ALA A 398 -17.39 -3.32 -0.12
N LYS A 399 -17.67 -2.74 1.04
CA LYS A 399 -18.80 -3.15 1.89
C LYS A 399 -19.74 -1.97 2.09
N LEU A 400 -21.02 -2.26 2.00
CA LEU A 400 -22.09 -1.40 2.47
C LEU A 400 -22.67 -2.08 3.70
N GLU A 401 -22.87 -1.32 4.78
CA GLU A 401 -23.45 -1.82 6.03
C GLU A 401 -24.89 -1.29 6.16
N GLY A 402 -25.82 -2.16 6.56
CA GLY A 402 -27.23 -1.77 6.71
C GLY A 402 -27.42 -0.65 7.72
N ALA A 403 -26.69 -0.71 8.84
CA ALA A 403 -26.68 0.35 9.86
C ALA A 403 -26.19 1.70 9.32
N ALA A 404 -25.10 1.71 8.53
CA ALA A 404 -24.57 2.94 7.92
C ALA A 404 -25.56 3.55 6.92
N LEU A 405 -26.23 2.71 6.11
CA LEU A 405 -27.29 3.15 5.20
C LEU A 405 -28.50 3.71 5.97
N GLU A 406 -28.90 3.09 7.08
CA GLU A 406 -30.00 3.59 7.91
C GLU A 406 -29.66 4.94 8.57
N GLU A 407 -28.46 5.07 9.14
CA GLU A 407 -27.97 6.32 9.71
C GLU A 407 -27.88 7.43 8.66
N ALA A 408 -27.35 7.11 7.47
CA ALA A 408 -27.30 8.03 6.35
C ALA A 408 -28.71 8.46 5.91
N HIS A 409 -29.66 7.54 5.82
CA HIS A 409 -31.05 7.86 5.50
C HIS A 409 -31.72 8.75 6.57
N ARG A 410 -31.44 8.52 7.86
CA ARG A 410 -31.95 9.34 8.97
C ARG A 410 -31.36 10.75 8.95
N ALA A 411 -30.08 10.86 8.62
CA ALA A 411 -29.39 12.13 8.47
C ALA A 411 -29.67 12.82 7.13
N ALA A 412 -30.35 12.15 6.18
CA ALA A 412 -30.49 12.64 4.82
C ALA A 412 -31.34 13.92 4.75
N PRO A 413 -30.86 14.97 4.05
CA PRO A 413 -31.65 16.15 3.73
C PRO A 413 -32.78 15.80 2.75
N ALA A 414 -33.73 16.74 2.57
CA ALA A 414 -34.90 16.52 1.72
C ALA A 414 -34.53 16.10 0.28
N ALA A 415 -33.49 16.70 -0.31
CA ALA A 415 -33.03 16.38 -1.66
C ALA A 415 -32.51 14.94 -1.84
N VAL A 416 -31.91 14.37 -0.79
CA VAL A 416 -31.25 13.04 -0.85
C VAL A 416 -32.17 11.93 -0.33
N ARG A 417 -33.13 12.27 0.53
CA ARG A 417 -34.00 11.30 1.23
C ARG A 417 -34.77 10.38 0.27
N GLY A 418 -35.32 10.92 -0.82
CA GLY A 418 -36.05 10.13 -1.82
C GLY A 418 -35.17 9.07 -2.52
N PRO A 419 -34.03 9.46 -3.11
CA PRO A 419 -33.02 8.55 -3.65
C PRO A 419 -32.54 7.49 -2.65
N LEU A 420 -32.16 7.88 -1.43
CA LEU A 420 -31.74 6.91 -0.40
C LEU A 420 -32.86 5.96 0.01
N ALA A 421 -34.11 6.43 0.12
CA ALA A 421 -35.24 5.56 0.41
C ALA A 421 -35.48 4.52 -0.69
N ARG A 422 -35.21 4.86 -1.97
CA ARG A 422 -35.25 3.88 -3.08
C ARG A 422 -34.15 2.84 -2.96
N LEU A 423 -32.92 3.27 -2.65
CA LEU A 423 -31.81 2.36 -2.39
C LEU A 423 -32.11 1.44 -1.21
N PHE A 424 -32.64 1.99 -0.10
CA PHE A 424 -33.04 1.23 1.09
C PHE A 424 -34.10 0.17 0.77
N ARG A 425 -35.13 0.50 -0.03
CA ARG A 425 -36.14 -0.48 -0.44
C ARG A 425 -35.56 -1.60 -1.31
N GLU A 426 -34.65 -1.26 -2.23
CA GLU A 426 -34.00 -2.26 -3.06
C GLU A 426 -33.09 -3.17 -2.23
N TRP A 427 -32.35 -2.58 -1.29
CA TRP A 427 -31.58 -3.31 -0.28
C TRP A 427 -32.46 -4.32 0.47
N ASP A 428 -33.59 -3.87 1.03
CA ASP A 428 -34.52 -4.74 1.74
C ASP A 428 -35.09 -5.84 0.83
N THR A 429 -35.33 -5.54 -0.44
CA THR A 429 -35.81 -6.53 -1.42
C THR A 429 -34.77 -7.64 -1.62
N LEU A 430 -33.49 -7.28 -1.79
CA LEU A 430 -32.40 -8.25 -1.91
C LEU A 430 -32.24 -9.12 -0.67
N GLN A 431 -32.39 -8.52 0.52
CA GLN A 431 -32.28 -9.21 1.80
C GLN A 431 -33.50 -10.11 2.08
N GLN A 432 -34.71 -9.70 1.71
CA GLN A 432 -35.93 -10.52 1.87
C GLN A 432 -35.97 -11.73 0.93
N ALA A 433 -35.32 -11.62 -0.23
CA ALA A 433 -35.20 -12.74 -1.16
C ALA A 433 -34.23 -13.83 -0.64
N GLN A 434 -33.41 -13.52 0.36
CA GLN A 434 -32.40 -14.43 0.90
C GLN A 434 -32.99 -15.31 2.01
N THR A 435 -32.67 -16.60 1.96
CA THR A 435 -33.11 -17.60 2.96
C THR A 435 -31.99 -18.05 3.89
N ALA A 436 -30.74 -18.04 3.43
CA ALA A 436 -29.55 -18.40 4.20
C ALA A 436 -28.91 -17.18 4.89
N GLY A 437 -28.22 -17.35 6.01
CA GLY A 437 -27.55 -16.24 6.71
C GLY A 437 -26.42 -15.58 5.90
N TYR A 438 -25.88 -16.27 4.91
CA TYR A 438 -24.84 -15.80 4.01
C TYR A 438 -25.13 -16.34 2.60
N ASP A 439 -24.87 -15.53 1.57
CA ASP A 439 -25.10 -15.89 0.18
C ASP A 439 -24.16 -15.07 -0.73
N THR A 440 -23.84 -15.60 -1.91
CA THR A 440 -23.02 -14.91 -2.92
C THR A 440 -23.58 -15.10 -4.32
N ALA A 441 -23.35 -14.13 -5.19
CA ALA A 441 -23.70 -14.22 -6.61
C ALA A 441 -22.53 -13.76 -7.51
N ASP A 442 -22.50 -14.27 -8.73
CA ASP A 442 -21.57 -13.88 -9.80
C ASP A 442 -22.05 -12.67 -10.60
N GLU A 443 -23.15 -12.05 -10.18
CA GLU A 443 -23.70 -10.84 -10.79
C GLU A 443 -24.21 -9.90 -9.71
N ILE A 444 -24.08 -8.60 -9.95
CA ILE A 444 -24.69 -7.57 -9.11
C ILE A 444 -26.04 -7.19 -9.72
N PRO A 445 -27.15 -7.22 -8.96
CA PRO A 445 -28.47 -6.87 -9.48
C PRO A 445 -28.49 -5.46 -10.09
N GLU A 446 -28.82 -5.35 -11.39
CA GLU A 446 -28.77 -4.05 -12.09
C GLU A 446 -29.67 -2.98 -11.44
N ARG A 447 -30.82 -3.40 -10.90
CA ARG A 447 -31.75 -2.48 -10.23
C ARG A 447 -31.11 -1.86 -8.99
N PHE A 448 -30.32 -2.63 -8.25
CA PHE A 448 -29.53 -2.14 -7.11
C PHE A 448 -28.45 -1.17 -7.56
N LEU A 449 -27.70 -1.48 -8.62
CA LEU A 449 -26.71 -0.55 -9.16
C LEU A 449 -27.34 0.77 -9.61
N ARG A 450 -28.48 0.73 -10.31
CA ARG A 450 -29.18 1.94 -10.74
C ARG A 450 -29.65 2.79 -9.56
N THR A 451 -30.17 2.19 -8.49
CA THR A 451 -30.59 2.96 -7.30
C THR A 451 -29.41 3.48 -6.49
N LEU A 452 -28.31 2.73 -6.43
CA LEU A 452 -27.05 3.16 -5.81
C LEU A 452 -26.45 4.36 -6.56
N GLN A 453 -26.37 4.30 -7.88
CA GLN A 453 -25.92 5.40 -8.73
C GLN A 453 -26.79 6.64 -8.53
N ALA A 454 -28.12 6.49 -8.54
CA ALA A 454 -29.03 7.62 -8.28
C ALA A 454 -28.86 8.23 -6.88
N ALA A 455 -28.57 7.41 -5.86
CA ALA A 455 -28.27 7.90 -4.52
C ALA A 455 -26.92 8.62 -4.47
N ASN A 456 -25.88 8.08 -5.13
CA ASN A 456 -24.58 8.71 -5.27
C ASN A 456 -24.68 10.07 -5.97
N THR A 457 -25.42 10.18 -7.07
CA THR A 457 -25.66 11.44 -7.77
C THR A 457 -26.31 12.47 -6.84
N ALA A 458 -27.39 12.09 -6.15
CA ALA A 458 -28.09 13.01 -5.25
C ALA A 458 -27.22 13.44 -4.04
N MET A 459 -26.46 12.51 -3.44
CA MET A 459 -25.50 12.83 -2.38
C MET A 459 -24.40 13.76 -2.87
N ALA A 460 -23.84 13.49 -4.06
CA ALA A 460 -22.83 14.34 -4.67
C ALA A 460 -23.37 15.76 -4.90
N GLU A 461 -24.53 15.91 -5.53
CA GLU A 461 -25.19 17.21 -5.75
C GLU A 461 -25.44 17.96 -4.43
N HIS A 462 -25.89 17.26 -3.39
CA HIS A 462 -26.09 17.85 -2.07
C HIS A 462 -24.78 18.36 -1.46
N PHE A 463 -23.71 17.57 -1.49
CA PHE A 463 -22.42 18.01 -0.96
C PHE A 463 -21.80 19.12 -1.80
N ALA A 464 -22.07 19.16 -3.11
CA ALA A 464 -21.70 20.29 -3.97
C ALA A 464 -22.38 21.60 -3.51
N ALA A 465 -23.69 21.53 -3.26
CA ALA A 465 -24.49 22.68 -2.86
C ALA A 465 -24.25 23.08 -1.39
N THR A 466 -23.80 22.15 -0.55
CA THR A 466 -23.54 22.39 0.88
C THR A 466 -22.21 21.77 1.32
N PRO A 467 -21.06 22.29 0.85
CA PRO A 467 -19.76 21.68 1.12
C PRO A 467 -19.40 21.63 2.61
N ASP A 468 -19.94 22.55 3.41
CA ASP A 468 -19.72 22.62 4.86
C ASP A 468 -20.54 21.58 5.64
N ALA A 469 -21.58 21.02 5.02
CA ALA A 469 -22.38 19.92 5.56
C ALA A 469 -21.77 18.54 5.28
N ALA A 470 -20.63 18.48 4.58
CA ALA A 470 -19.92 17.24 4.25
C ALA A 470 -19.15 16.67 5.46
N GLN A 471 -19.86 16.35 6.53
CA GLN A 471 -19.37 15.65 7.71
C GLN A 471 -20.47 14.75 8.30
N GLY A 472 -20.10 13.61 8.86
CA GLY A 472 -21.02 12.70 9.57
C GLY A 472 -21.48 11.49 8.75
N PRO A 473 -22.57 10.80 9.17
CA PRO A 473 -22.94 9.49 8.64
C PRO A 473 -23.24 9.46 7.15
N LEU A 474 -23.86 10.52 6.60
CA LEU A 474 -24.18 10.62 5.18
C LEU A 474 -22.91 10.62 4.30
N GLN A 475 -21.86 11.36 4.72
CA GLN A 475 -20.60 11.43 3.97
C GLN A 475 -19.85 10.09 4.04
N ARG A 476 -19.83 9.45 5.22
CA ARG A 476 -19.20 8.13 5.39
C ARG A 476 -19.86 7.12 4.46
N PHE A 477 -21.19 7.01 4.49
CA PHE A 477 -21.92 6.10 3.61
C PHE A 477 -21.70 6.44 2.13
N PHE A 478 -21.66 7.72 1.78
CA PHE A 478 -21.38 8.15 0.41
C PHE A 478 -20.01 7.67 -0.09
N PHE A 479 -18.94 7.75 0.72
CA PHE A 479 -17.64 7.22 0.33
C PHE A 479 -17.65 5.69 0.16
N ASP A 480 -18.33 4.97 1.05
CA ASP A 480 -18.50 3.52 0.92
C ASP A 480 -19.28 3.17 -0.36
N ALA A 481 -20.33 3.94 -0.68
CA ALA A 481 -21.15 3.81 -1.89
C ALA A 481 -20.41 4.18 -3.18
N LEU A 482 -19.50 5.15 -3.16
CA LEU A 482 -18.62 5.48 -4.27
C LEU A 482 -17.58 4.39 -4.52
N HIS A 483 -16.97 3.86 -3.45
CA HIS A 483 -16.03 2.74 -3.55
C HIS A 483 -16.73 1.49 -4.11
N PHE A 484 -17.94 1.19 -3.63
CA PHE A 484 -18.76 0.11 -4.16
C PHE A 484 -19.09 0.31 -5.64
N ALA A 485 -19.55 1.49 -6.05
CA ALA A 485 -19.87 1.78 -7.44
C ALA A 485 -18.64 1.63 -8.35
N ARG A 486 -17.47 2.10 -7.91
CA ARG A 486 -16.21 1.96 -8.66
C ARG A 486 -15.80 0.50 -8.86
N LEU A 487 -15.92 -0.34 -7.82
CA LEU A 487 -15.62 -1.76 -7.95
C LEU A 487 -16.69 -2.51 -8.76
N ALA A 488 -17.93 -2.01 -8.81
CA ALA A 488 -18.98 -2.58 -9.64
C ALA A 488 -18.72 -2.41 -11.14
N GLU A 489 -18.08 -1.31 -11.56
CA GLU A 489 -17.73 -1.04 -12.97
C GLU A 489 -16.71 -2.05 -13.54
N VAL A 490 -15.87 -2.60 -12.67
CA VAL A 490 -14.82 -3.57 -12.99
C VAL A 490 -15.09 -4.91 -12.33
N PHE A 491 -16.35 -5.22 -12.04
CA PHE A 491 -16.76 -6.47 -11.43
C PHE A 491 -16.69 -7.60 -12.46
N ASP A 492 -15.95 -8.65 -12.14
CA ASP A 492 -15.75 -9.83 -12.98
C ASP A 492 -15.41 -11.04 -12.10
N ASP A 493 -14.96 -12.13 -12.72
CA ASP A 493 -14.68 -13.43 -12.13
C ASP A 493 -13.71 -13.39 -10.93
N HIS A 494 -12.94 -12.33 -10.75
CA HIS A 494 -12.06 -12.15 -9.62
C HIS A 494 -12.77 -11.78 -8.31
N SER A 495 -14.07 -11.47 -8.36
CA SER A 495 -14.89 -11.01 -7.24
C SER A 495 -16.25 -11.73 -7.18
N VAL A 496 -16.96 -11.58 -6.05
CA VAL A 496 -18.35 -12.02 -5.89
C VAL A 496 -19.18 -10.96 -5.19
N PHE A 497 -20.48 -10.92 -5.49
CA PHE A 497 -21.45 -10.10 -4.78
C PHE A 497 -21.92 -10.85 -3.53
N GLU A 498 -21.45 -10.43 -2.37
CA GLU A 498 -21.71 -11.02 -1.06
C GLU A 498 -22.92 -10.36 -0.39
N ARG A 499 -23.80 -11.19 0.18
CA ARG A 499 -24.98 -10.79 0.93
C ARG A 499 -24.98 -11.48 2.29
N THR A 500 -24.91 -10.67 3.35
CA THR A 500 -24.98 -11.17 4.72
C THR A 500 -26.31 -10.77 5.35
N LEU A 501 -27.04 -11.77 5.85
CA LEU A 501 -28.25 -11.61 6.65
C LEU A 501 -27.91 -11.72 8.14
N GLY A 502 -28.58 -10.90 8.94
CA GLY A 502 -28.46 -10.94 10.38
C GLY A 502 -29.75 -10.55 11.09
N ALA A 503 -29.82 -10.88 12.37
CA ALA A 503 -30.99 -10.61 13.21
C ALA A 503 -31.17 -9.10 13.43
N THR A 504 -30.08 -8.32 13.39
CA THR A 504 -30.07 -6.85 13.48
C THR A 504 -29.55 -6.21 12.20
N GLN A 505 -29.85 -4.93 11.98
CA GLN A 505 -29.31 -4.17 10.82
C GLN A 505 -27.79 -4.05 10.84
N GLU A 506 -27.17 -4.05 12.02
CA GLU A 506 -25.70 -4.06 12.19
C GLU A 506 -25.04 -5.33 11.66
N GLN A 507 -25.81 -6.41 11.51
CA GLN A 507 -25.34 -7.69 11.01
C GLN A 507 -25.69 -7.90 9.53
N ARG A 508 -26.46 -6.98 8.92
CA ARG A 508 -26.85 -7.03 7.51
C ARG A 508 -25.86 -6.24 6.66
N GLY A 509 -25.44 -6.82 5.54
CA GLY A 509 -24.46 -6.18 4.67
C GLY A 509 -24.54 -6.67 3.23
N LEU A 510 -24.15 -5.79 2.31
CA LEU A 510 -23.88 -6.10 0.91
C LEU A 510 -22.43 -5.76 0.63
N ALA A 511 -21.73 -6.60 -0.13
CA ALA A 511 -20.34 -6.35 -0.46
C ALA A 511 -19.98 -6.83 -1.86
N ILE A 512 -19.05 -6.13 -2.51
CA ILE A 512 -18.23 -6.72 -3.57
C ILE A 512 -17.00 -7.26 -2.87
N ARG A 513 -16.92 -8.59 -2.75
CA ARG A 513 -15.79 -9.28 -2.13
C ARG A 513 -14.80 -9.67 -3.21
N ASN A 514 -13.58 -9.13 -3.15
CA ASN A 514 -12.51 -9.61 -4.01
C ASN A 514 -11.92 -10.92 -3.49
N LEU A 515 -11.83 -11.91 -4.37
CA LEU A 515 -11.27 -13.23 -4.09
C LEU A 515 -9.86 -13.38 -4.66
N VAL A 516 -9.61 -12.76 -5.82
CA VAL A 516 -8.32 -12.78 -6.52
C VAL A 516 -7.91 -11.35 -6.89
N PRO A 517 -6.94 -10.73 -6.23
CA PRO A 517 -6.62 -9.32 -6.48
C PRO A 517 -5.78 -9.10 -7.74
N GLY A 518 -5.23 -10.15 -8.36
CA GLY A 518 -4.31 -10.08 -9.50
C GLY A 518 -4.68 -9.04 -10.58
N PRO A 519 -5.90 -9.08 -11.14
CA PRO A 519 -6.32 -8.13 -12.18
C PRO A 519 -6.19 -6.65 -11.79
N PHE A 520 -6.29 -6.33 -10.49
CA PHE A 520 -6.12 -4.96 -10.01
C PHE A 520 -4.66 -4.55 -9.77
N LEU A 521 -3.77 -5.53 -9.58
CA LEU A 521 -2.36 -5.30 -9.27
C LEU A 521 -1.46 -5.37 -10.52
N GLU A 522 -1.89 -6.06 -11.58
CA GLU A 522 -1.16 -6.21 -12.85
C GLU A 522 -0.61 -4.88 -13.37
N GLY A 523 -1.46 -3.86 -13.52
CA GLY A 523 -1.04 -2.54 -13.99
C GLY A 523 -0.01 -1.87 -13.07
N ARG A 524 -0.03 -2.17 -11.76
CA ARG A 524 0.90 -1.60 -10.80
C ARG A 524 2.28 -2.23 -10.85
N PHE A 525 2.34 -3.53 -11.16
CA PHE A 525 3.59 -4.23 -11.42
C PHE A 525 4.17 -3.83 -12.78
N ALA A 526 3.32 -3.67 -13.80
CA ALA A 526 3.72 -3.32 -15.16
C ALA A 526 4.22 -1.86 -15.29
N ASP A 527 3.63 -0.91 -14.56
CA ASP A 527 4.02 0.50 -14.62
C ASP A 527 5.31 0.83 -13.85
N ALA A 528 5.72 -0.03 -12.90
CA ALA A 528 7.01 0.11 -12.22
C ALA A 528 8.15 -0.35 -13.14
N VAL A 529 9.33 0.23 -12.99
CA VAL A 529 10.55 -0.30 -13.64
C VAL A 529 10.88 -1.68 -13.10
N SER A 530 10.71 -1.89 -11.79
CA SER A 530 10.91 -3.19 -11.16
C SER A 530 10.21 -3.25 -9.82
N VAL A 531 9.66 -4.42 -9.47
CA VAL A 531 9.11 -4.70 -8.15
C VAL A 531 9.76 -5.95 -7.59
N THR A 532 10.42 -5.83 -6.44
CA THR A 532 10.91 -7.00 -5.69
C THR A 532 10.00 -7.26 -4.51
N CYS A 533 9.32 -8.39 -4.55
CA CYS A 533 8.52 -8.94 -3.47
C CYS A 533 9.37 -9.96 -2.70
N PHE A 534 9.63 -9.71 -1.42
CA PHE A 534 10.49 -10.59 -0.61
C PHE A 534 9.91 -10.91 0.77
N SER A 535 10.18 -12.11 1.27
CA SER A 535 9.61 -12.62 2.53
C SER A 535 10.34 -13.88 3.00
N GLY A 536 10.23 -14.20 4.30
CA GLY A 536 10.72 -15.46 4.87
C GLY A 536 9.93 -16.71 4.43
N THR A 537 8.71 -16.52 3.97
CA THR A 537 7.75 -17.57 3.64
C THR A 537 6.99 -17.18 2.38
N LEU A 538 7.68 -17.16 1.24
CA LEU A 538 7.15 -16.73 -0.07
C LEU A 538 7.14 -17.87 -1.08
N ALA A 539 6.93 -19.10 -0.61
CA ALA A 539 6.79 -20.29 -1.44
C ALA A 539 5.43 -20.97 -1.14
N PRO A 540 4.83 -21.64 -2.13
CA PRO A 540 5.29 -21.80 -3.51
C PRO A 540 5.16 -20.53 -4.37
N PHE A 541 6.16 -20.23 -5.21
CA PHE A 541 6.17 -18.98 -5.99
C PHE A 541 5.01 -18.85 -6.98
N ALA A 542 4.60 -19.95 -7.61
CA ALA A 542 3.48 -19.96 -8.56
C ALA A 542 2.19 -19.44 -7.90
N PHE A 543 1.95 -19.78 -6.63
CA PHE A 543 0.78 -19.29 -5.91
C PHE A 543 0.76 -17.76 -5.82
N TYR A 544 1.86 -17.13 -5.41
CA TYR A 544 1.93 -15.68 -5.30
C TYR A 544 1.94 -15.00 -6.67
N ARG A 545 2.64 -15.56 -7.66
CA ARG A 545 2.63 -15.04 -9.03
C ARG A 545 1.21 -14.97 -9.59
N ASP A 546 0.49 -16.09 -9.51
CA ASP A 546 -0.86 -16.21 -10.06
C ASP A 546 -1.87 -15.35 -9.26
N ALA A 547 -1.87 -15.45 -7.93
CA ALA A 547 -2.86 -14.76 -7.10
C ALA A 547 -2.68 -13.23 -7.07
N LEU A 548 -1.44 -12.74 -7.20
CA LEU A 548 -1.13 -11.30 -7.25
C LEU A 548 -1.06 -10.75 -8.68
N GLY A 549 -1.16 -11.58 -9.72
CA GLY A 549 -1.08 -11.10 -11.11
C GLY A 549 0.29 -10.54 -11.48
N LEU A 550 1.38 -11.21 -11.03
CA LEU A 550 2.73 -10.81 -11.46
C LEU A 550 3.00 -11.26 -12.91
N PRO A 551 3.82 -10.51 -13.67
CA PRO A 551 4.22 -10.89 -15.04
C PRO A 551 4.81 -12.31 -15.14
N GLU A 552 4.61 -12.98 -16.27
CA GLU A 552 5.11 -14.35 -16.50
C GLU A 552 6.64 -14.45 -16.41
N ASP A 553 7.36 -13.39 -16.81
CA ASP A 553 8.81 -13.30 -16.80
C ASP A 553 9.41 -12.91 -15.43
N THR A 554 8.58 -12.89 -14.39
CA THR A 554 9.00 -12.65 -13.00
C THR A 554 10.09 -13.62 -12.59
N ALA A 555 11.23 -13.08 -12.16
CA ALA A 555 12.34 -13.86 -11.64
C ALA A 555 11.97 -14.48 -10.27
N LEU A 556 12.47 -15.69 -10.02
CA LEU A 556 12.22 -16.43 -8.79
C LEU A 556 13.54 -16.72 -8.09
N LEU A 557 13.60 -16.52 -6.78
CA LEU A 557 14.77 -16.83 -5.96
C LEU A 557 14.33 -17.46 -4.63
N ASP A 558 14.84 -18.65 -4.33
CA ASP A 558 14.75 -19.26 -3.01
C ASP A 558 16.15 -19.29 -2.40
N VAL A 559 16.44 -18.34 -1.52
CA VAL A 559 17.75 -18.18 -0.90
C VAL A 559 17.96 -19.28 0.14
N GLU A 560 19.11 -19.94 0.06
CA GLU A 560 19.46 -20.98 1.02
C GLU A 560 19.46 -20.47 2.47
N SER A 561 18.93 -21.30 3.37
CA SER A 561 18.90 -20.98 4.79
C SER A 561 20.29 -21.03 5.41
N PRO A 562 20.69 -20.02 6.20
CA PRO A 562 21.92 -20.11 6.99
C PRO A 562 21.79 -21.15 8.11
N PHE A 563 20.57 -21.56 8.45
CA PHE A 563 20.29 -22.50 9.53
C PHE A 563 20.50 -23.95 9.10
N ARG A 564 21.05 -24.73 10.03
CA ARG A 564 21.32 -26.16 9.86
C ARG A 564 20.22 -26.96 10.54
N GLY A 565 19.82 -28.09 9.96
CA GLY A 565 18.74 -28.91 10.51
C GLY A 565 19.03 -29.51 11.90
N GLN A 566 20.28 -29.51 12.35
CA GLN A 566 20.64 -29.92 13.72
C GLN A 566 20.19 -28.90 14.78
N GLN A 567 19.96 -27.64 14.41
CA GLN A 567 19.53 -26.59 15.33
C GLN A 567 18.09 -26.76 15.79
N LEU A 568 17.22 -27.31 14.92
CA LEU A 568 15.80 -27.46 15.21
C LEU A 568 15.39 -28.92 15.09
N ARG A 569 15.13 -29.57 16.23
CA ARG A 569 14.54 -30.91 16.21
C ARG A 569 13.05 -30.79 15.90
N VAL A 570 12.65 -31.25 14.71
CA VAL A 570 11.24 -31.22 14.28
C VAL A 570 10.63 -32.60 14.44
N GLU A 571 9.66 -32.74 15.35
CA GLU A 571 8.97 -34.00 15.65
C GLU A 571 7.50 -33.93 15.19
N VAL A 572 7.05 -34.91 14.42
CA VAL A 572 5.65 -35.04 13.97
C VAL A 572 4.94 -36.09 14.81
N ALA A 573 3.84 -35.70 15.43
CA ALA A 573 2.99 -36.63 16.18
C ALA A 573 2.02 -37.36 15.25
N THR A 574 2.47 -38.50 14.71
CA THR A 574 1.68 -39.33 13.75
C THR A 574 0.38 -39.88 14.34
N GLY A 575 0.31 -40.04 15.67
CA GLY A 575 -0.88 -40.50 16.39
C GLY A 575 -1.87 -39.40 16.81
N VAL A 576 -1.65 -38.14 16.42
CA VAL A 576 -2.51 -37.00 16.81
C VAL A 576 -3.27 -36.49 15.59
N SER A 577 -4.60 -36.44 15.65
CA SER A 577 -5.44 -35.74 14.66
C SER A 577 -6.05 -34.48 15.25
N THR A 578 -5.88 -33.33 14.59
CA THR A 578 -6.51 -32.06 15.00
C THR A 578 -7.70 -31.66 14.13
N ARG A 579 -8.19 -32.58 13.29
CA ARG A 579 -9.45 -32.41 12.54
C ARG A 579 -10.59 -32.20 13.51
N PHE A 580 -11.57 -31.39 13.11
CA PHE A 580 -12.66 -30.95 13.99
C PHE A 580 -13.33 -32.11 14.78
N ARG A 581 -13.57 -33.24 14.11
CA ARG A 581 -14.20 -34.44 14.70
C ARG A 581 -13.34 -35.13 15.76
N ASP A 582 -12.02 -35.01 15.69
CA ASP A 582 -11.08 -35.77 16.52
C ASP A 582 -10.51 -34.93 17.67
N ARG A 583 -10.69 -33.59 17.64
CA ARG A 583 -10.08 -32.64 18.58
C ARG A 583 -10.31 -32.98 20.05
N ALA A 584 -11.53 -33.39 20.41
CA ALA A 584 -11.84 -33.75 21.79
C ALA A 584 -11.01 -34.96 22.26
N GLY A 585 -10.82 -35.96 21.39
CA GLY A 585 -10.02 -37.15 21.66
C GLY A 585 -8.50 -36.91 21.60
N SER A 586 -8.06 -35.88 20.87
CA SER A 586 -6.64 -35.56 20.73
C SER A 586 -6.05 -34.77 21.90
N LEU A 587 -6.88 -34.07 22.69
CA LEU A 587 -6.44 -33.24 23.82
C LEU A 587 -5.52 -33.99 24.79
N ARG A 588 -5.83 -35.25 25.12
CA ARG A 588 -4.99 -36.07 26.01
C ARG A 588 -3.59 -36.25 25.43
N HIS A 589 -3.49 -36.72 24.19
CA HIS A 589 -2.21 -36.95 23.54
C HIS A 589 -1.42 -35.65 23.34
N VAL A 590 -2.08 -34.56 22.95
CA VAL A 590 -1.47 -33.23 22.81
C VAL A 590 -0.87 -32.76 24.13
N THR A 591 -1.64 -32.82 25.23
CA THR A 591 -1.17 -32.38 26.54
C THR A 591 -0.06 -33.26 27.10
N ASP A 592 -0.12 -34.58 26.87
CA ASP A 592 0.93 -35.52 27.26
C ASP A 592 2.26 -35.23 26.54
N ILE A 593 2.22 -34.94 25.23
CA ILE A 593 3.42 -34.59 24.46
C ILE A 593 4.00 -33.25 24.95
N ILE A 594 3.16 -32.23 25.16
CA ILE A 594 3.59 -30.92 25.66
C ILE A 594 4.25 -31.07 27.04
N GLY A 595 3.62 -31.82 27.94
CA GLY A 595 4.12 -32.04 29.30
C GLY A 595 5.43 -32.80 29.31
N ALA A 596 5.51 -33.92 28.59
CA ALA A 596 6.74 -34.72 28.49
C ALA A 596 7.91 -33.93 27.89
N GLN A 597 7.65 -33.08 26.89
CA GLN A 597 8.67 -32.19 26.34
C GLN A 597 9.15 -31.16 27.37
N PHE A 598 8.23 -30.54 28.12
CA PHE A 598 8.57 -29.56 29.15
C PHE A 598 9.38 -30.21 30.29
N GLU A 599 8.99 -31.40 30.74
CA GLU A 599 9.71 -32.14 31.79
C GLU A 599 11.12 -32.55 31.33
N ARG A 600 11.28 -32.96 30.06
CA ARG A 600 12.57 -33.30 29.47
C ARG A 600 13.51 -32.10 29.37
N LEU A 601 12.98 -30.93 29.02
CA LEU A 601 13.75 -29.70 28.84
C LEU A 601 12.92 -28.49 29.33
N PRO A 602 13.00 -28.14 30.62
CA PRO A 602 12.29 -26.98 31.14
C PRO A 602 12.78 -25.67 30.52
N GLY A 603 11.86 -24.79 30.16
CA GLY A 603 12.17 -23.49 29.56
C GLY A 603 10.92 -22.82 29.01
N ASN A 604 11.11 -21.81 28.17
CA ASN A 604 9.99 -21.11 27.56
C ASN A 604 9.52 -21.77 26.27
N TYR A 605 8.22 -22.05 26.19
CA TYR A 605 7.57 -22.64 25.02
C TYR A 605 6.35 -21.84 24.58
N LEU A 606 6.01 -21.96 23.30
CA LEU A 606 4.80 -21.37 22.73
C LEU A 606 3.98 -22.46 22.02
N ALA A 607 2.75 -22.66 22.48
CA ALA A 607 1.82 -23.64 21.94
C ALA A 607 0.72 -22.96 21.11
N PHE A 608 0.62 -23.33 19.83
CA PHE A 608 -0.27 -22.75 18.85
C PHE A 608 -1.44 -23.67 18.50
N PHE A 609 -2.66 -23.13 18.54
CA PHE A 609 -3.91 -23.84 18.27
C PHE A 609 -4.72 -23.17 17.16
N SER A 610 -5.59 -23.94 16.50
CA SER A 610 -6.39 -23.43 15.37
C SER A 610 -7.50 -22.44 15.73
N SER A 611 -7.90 -22.38 16.99
CA SER A 611 -9.00 -21.53 17.47
C SER A 611 -8.91 -21.30 18.98
N PHE A 612 -9.54 -20.23 19.45
CA PHE A 612 -9.67 -19.96 20.89
C PHE A 612 -10.35 -21.11 21.64
N ASP A 613 -11.42 -21.70 21.09
CA ASP A 613 -12.09 -22.84 21.72
C ASP A 613 -11.16 -24.05 21.94
N TYR A 614 -10.31 -24.35 20.96
CA TYR A 614 -9.36 -25.46 21.09
C TYR A 614 -8.22 -25.12 22.05
N LEU A 615 -7.74 -23.87 22.01
CA LEU A 615 -6.75 -23.32 22.94
C LEU A 615 -7.25 -23.43 24.39
N ASP A 616 -8.45 -22.93 24.69
CA ASP A 616 -9.01 -22.91 26.04
C ASP A 616 -9.15 -24.33 26.60
N LYS A 617 -9.66 -25.26 25.79
CA LYS A 617 -9.78 -26.68 26.15
C LYS A 617 -8.41 -27.33 26.39
N ALA A 618 -7.43 -27.06 25.54
CA ALA A 618 -6.07 -27.58 25.68
C ALA A 618 -5.37 -27.03 26.92
N CYS A 619 -5.48 -25.73 27.18
CA CYS A 619 -4.89 -25.09 28.37
C CYS A 619 -5.51 -25.62 29.66
N ALA A 620 -6.85 -25.76 29.71
CA ALA A 620 -7.54 -26.31 30.86
C ALA A 620 -7.14 -27.77 31.12
N ALA A 621 -7.12 -28.61 30.08
CA ALA A 621 -6.69 -30.00 30.19
C ALA A 621 -5.22 -30.11 30.61
N PHE A 622 -4.35 -29.26 30.08
CA PHE A 622 -2.93 -29.24 30.43
C PHE A 622 -2.72 -28.85 31.90
N SER A 623 -3.35 -27.77 32.35
CA SER A 623 -3.21 -27.26 33.73
C SER A 623 -3.68 -28.28 34.78
N LEU A 624 -4.71 -29.07 34.45
CA LEU A 624 -5.18 -30.15 35.32
C LEU A 624 -4.18 -31.31 35.43
N ARG A 625 -3.46 -31.61 34.34
CA ARG A 625 -2.51 -32.74 34.27
C ARG A 625 -1.11 -32.36 34.76
N HIS A 626 -0.69 -31.12 34.55
CA HIS A 626 0.64 -30.60 34.89
C HIS A 626 0.54 -29.30 35.72
N PRO A 627 -0.02 -29.35 36.95
CA PRO A 627 -0.32 -28.14 37.76
C PRO A 627 0.92 -27.35 38.20
N GLY A 628 2.12 -27.93 38.10
CA GLY A 628 3.39 -27.26 38.43
C GLY A 628 4.01 -26.44 37.29
N VAL A 629 3.44 -26.49 36.08
CA VAL A 629 4.00 -25.79 34.91
C VAL A 629 3.36 -24.41 34.78
N PRO A 630 4.13 -23.30 34.77
CA PRO A 630 3.58 -21.97 34.54
C PRO A 630 2.98 -21.85 33.14
N VAL A 631 1.73 -21.39 33.06
CA VAL A 631 1.01 -21.19 31.79
C VAL A 631 0.36 -19.82 31.72
N TRP A 632 0.25 -19.29 30.50
CA TRP A 632 -0.51 -18.07 30.21
C TRP A 632 -1.12 -18.14 28.81
N THR A 633 -2.25 -17.46 28.61
CA THR A 633 -3.06 -17.64 27.40
C THR A 633 -3.35 -16.32 26.68
N GLN A 634 -3.42 -16.40 25.35
CA GLN A 634 -3.99 -15.35 24.53
C GLN A 634 -5.52 -15.29 24.73
N THR A 635 -6.05 -14.09 24.97
CA THR A 635 -7.50 -13.87 25.10
C THR A 635 -8.10 -13.27 23.82
N ARG A 636 -9.42 -13.41 23.66
CA ARG A 636 -10.16 -12.77 22.55
C ARG A 636 -10.14 -11.25 22.73
N GLY A 637 -9.83 -10.52 21.65
CA GLY A 637 -9.79 -9.05 21.72
C GLY A 637 -8.64 -8.48 22.57
N MET A 638 -7.60 -9.27 22.85
CA MET A 638 -6.45 -8.87 23.64
C MET A 638 -5.87 -7.53 23.16
N ARG A 639 -5.80 -6.55 24.07
CA ARG A 639 -5.32 -5.19 23.79
C ARG A 639 -3.82 -5.18 23.57
N GLU A 640 -3.30 -4.13 22.95
CA GLU A 640 -1.88 -4.01 22.65
C GLU A 640 -0.99 -4.06 23.90
N THR A 641 -1.41 -3.45 25.01
CA THR A 641 -0.72 -3.53 26.31
C THR A 641 -0.65 -4.98 26.81
N ASP A 642 -1.78 -5.70 26.76
CA ASP A 642 -1.86 -7.09 27.24
C ASP A 642 -1.04 -8.04 26.34
N ARG A 643 -0.86 -7.69 25.05
CA ARG A 643 0.04 -8.41 24.14
C ARG A 643 1.50 -8.19 24.49
N HIS A 644 1.89 -6.96 24.84
CA HIS A 644 3.24 -6.69 25.33
C HIS A 644 3.52 -7.47 26.61
N ASP A 645 2.58 -7.49 27.56
CA ASP A 645 2.71 -8.23 28.82
C ASP A 645 2.80 -9.76 28.58
N PHE A 646 2.06 -10.29 27.59
CA PHE A 646 2.17 -11.70 27.19
C PHE A 646 3.58 -12.05 26.71
N VAL A 647 4.17 -11.20 25.87
CA VAL A 647 5.51 -11.41 25.29
C VAL A 647 6.61 -11.16 26.32
N ALA A 648 6.41 -10.22 27.23
CA ALA A 648 7.38 -9.88 28.28
C ALA A 648 7.70 -11.05 29.21
N ARG A 649 6.79 -12.03 29.34
CA ARG A 649 7.01 -13.25 30.14
C ARG A 649 8.07 -14.19 29.58
N PHE A 650 8.43 -14.05 28.31
CA PHE A 650 9.49 -14.84 27.66
C PHE A 650 10.86 -14.25 27.98
N GLU A 651 11.24 -14.32 29.26
CA GLU A 651 12.53 -13.84 29.76
C GLU A 651 13.64 -14.90 29.58
N GLU A 652 14.88 -14.46 29.58
CA GLU A 652 16.03 -15.36 29.50
C GLU A 652 16.10 -16.25 30.75
N GLY A 653 16.18 -17.57 30.57
CA GLY A 653 16.11 -18.53 31.68
C GLY A 653 14.70 -18.75 32.27
N GLY A 654 13.68 -18.08 31.71
CA GLY A 654 12.28 -18.28 32.08
C GLY A 654 11.79 -19.71 31.80
N GLN A 655 10.76 -20.12 32.53
CA GLN A 655 10.13 -21.42 32.39
C GLN A 655 8.61 -21.27 32.34
N GLY A 656 8.01 -21.73 31.25
CA GLY A 656 6.56 -21.78 31.12
C GLY A 656 6.09 -21.86 29.69
N ILE A 657 4.77 -21.95 29.52
CA ILE A 657 4.15 -22.20 28.22
C ILE A 657 3.10 -21.12 27.94
N GLY A 658 3.34 -20.32 26.91
CA GLY A 658 2.33 -19.45 26.34
C GLY A 658 1.41 -20.25 25.40
N PHE A 659 0.10 -20.10 25.54
CA PHE A 659 -0.90 -20.68 24.63
C PHE A 659 -1.46 -19.57 23.75
N ALA A 660 -1.37 -19.73 22.43
CA ALA A 660 -1.77 -18.74 21.44
C ALA A 660 -2.52 -19.35 20.25
N VAL A 661 -3.24 -18.52 19.50
CA VAL A 661 -3.89 -18.92 18.26
C VAL A 661 -2.91 -18.78 17.10
N LEU A 662 -2.81 -19.82 16.26
CA LEU A 662 -1.98 -19.84 15.07
C LEU A 662 -2.44 -18.79 14.04
N GLY A 663 -1.50 -18.04 13.47
CA GLY A 663 -1.82 -16.93 12.56
C GLY A 663 -2.40 -15.68 13.26
N GLY A 664 -2.40 -15.65 14.59
CA GLY A 664 -2.74 -14.47 15.39
C GLY A 664 -1.54 -13.57 15.68
N ALA A 665 -1.72 -12.60 16.58
CA ALA A 665 -0.73 -11.58 16.94
C ALA A 665 0.62 -12.11 17.45
N PHE A 666 0.70 -13.36 17.90
CA PHE A 666 1.92 -13.98 18.41
C PHE A 666 2.58 -14.95 17.42
N GLY A 667 1.87 -15.35 16.35
CA GLY A 667 2.48 -16.10 15.25
C GLY A 667 3.32 -15.21 14.32
N GLU A 668 3.02 -13.91 14.31
CA GLU A 668 3.66 -12.91 13.47
C GLU A 668 4.13 -11.69 14.27
N GLY A 669 5.36 -11.22 14.03
CA GLY A 669 5.81 -9.90 14.48
C GLY A 669 6.35 -9.79 15.91
N ILE A 670 6.49 -10.90 16.64
CA ILE A 670 7.23 -10.94 17.91
C ILE A 670 8.67 -11.41 17.69
N ASP A 671 9.59 -10.89 18.52
CA ASP A 671 11.01 -11.24 18.48
C ASP A 671 11.48 -11.80 19.82
N LEU A 672 11.80 -13.10 19.83
CA LEU A 672 12.17 -13.88 21.01
C LEU A 672 13.50 -14.62 20.74
N PRO A 673 14.64 -13.93 20.64
CA PRO A 673 15.92 -14.55 20.29
C PRO A 673 16.51 -15.37 21.45
N GLY A 674 17.38 -16.33 21.11
CA GLY A 674 18.15 -17.11 22.09
C GLY A 674 17.27 -18.00 22.97
N SER A 675 17.59 -18.10 24.27
CA SER A 675 16.86 -18.98 25.20
C SER A 675 15.48 -18.43 25.63
N ARG A 676 15.05 -17.27 25.11
CA ARG A 676 13.73 -16.71 25.39
C ARG A 676 12.60 -17.58 24.83
N LEU A 677 12.85 -18.38 23.79
CA LEU A 677 11.91 -19.37 23.28
C LEU A 677 12.65 -20.62 22.78
N ILE A 678 12.65 -21.69 23.58
CA ILE A 678 13.43 -22.91 23.28
C ILE A 678 12.62 -23.96 22.51
N GLY A 679 11.32 -23.74 22.32
CA GLY A 679 10.52 -24.61 21.49
C GLY A 679 9.10 -24.13 21.24
N ALA A 680 8.46 -24.76 20.26
CA ALA A 680 7.09 -24.49 19.88
C ALA A 680 6.30 -25.78 19.65
N PHE A 681 5.01 -25.72 19.94
CA PHE A 681 4.05 -26.77 19.63
C PHE A 681 3.02 -26.22 18.65
N VAL A 682 2.75 -26.90 17.56
CA VAL A 682 1.77 -26.47 16.56
C VAL A 682 0.73 -27.57 16.36
N ALA A 683 -0.45 -27.39 16.96
CA ALA A 683 -1.56 -28.34 16.91
C ALA A 683 -2.56 -27.97 15.81
N SER A 684 -2.06 -27.74 14.59
CA SER A 684 -2.86 -27.52 13.38
C SER A 684 -2.00 -27.38 12.13
N LEU A 685 -2.58 -27.62 10.96
CA LEU A 685 -2.03 -27.17 9.67
C LEU A 685 -2.29 -25.69 9.39
N GLY A 686 -2.95 -24.96 10.29
CA GLY A 686 -3.26 -23.53 10.12
C GLY A 686 -4.28 -23.23 9.01
N LEU A 687 -4.94 -24.28 8.49
CA LEU A 687 -5.93 -24.15 7.43
C LEU A 687 -6.99 -23.09 7.82
N PRO A 688 -7.34 -22.18 6.91
CA PRO A 688 -8.51 -21.33 7.05
C PRO A 688 -9.76 -22.13 7.44
N GLN A 689 -10.70 -21.46 8.11
CA GLN A 689 -11.94 -22.10 8.54
C GLN A 689 -12.72 -22.57 7.32
N TYR A 690 -13.32 -23.75 7.41
CA TYR A 690 -14.25 -24.21 6.37
C TYR A 690 -15.55 -23.42 6.52
N ASN A 691 -15.79 -22.49 5.60
CA ASN A 691 -16.99 -21.66 5.54
C ASN A 691 -17.35 -21.41 4.06
N GLU A 692 -18.55 -20.89 3.83
CA GLU A 692 -19.09 -20.69 2.49
C GLU A 692 -18.17 -19.80 1.63
N LEU A 693 -17.68 -18.68 2.19
CA LEU A 693 -16.75 -17.78 1.50
C LEU A 693 -15.45 -18.48 1.04
N ASN A 694 -14.86 -19.31 1.90
CA ASN A 694 -13.64 -20.04 1.54
C ASN A 694 -13.93 -21.13 0.51
N GLU A 695 -15.10 -21.78 0.54
CA GLU A 695 -15.48 -22.71 -0.53
C GLU A 695 -15.65 -22.02 -1.88
N ILE A 696 -16.30 -20.86 -1.91
CA ILE A 696 -16.40 -20.04 -3.12
C ILE A 696 -15.01 -19.58 -3.60
N THR A 697 -14.13 -19.20 -2.68
CA THR A 697 -12.74 -18.87 -3.01
C THR A 697 -12.00 -20.07 -3.59
N ARG A 698 -12.19 -21.27 -3.02
CA ARG A 698 -11.62 -22.54 -3.52
C ARG A 698 -12.12 -22.83 -4.94
N GLU A 699 -13.40 -22.69 -5.20
CA GLU A 699 -13.98 -22.88 -6.53
C GLU A 699 -13.43 -21.87 -7.53
N ARG A 700 -13.30 -20.60 -7.12
CA ARG A 700 -12.71 -19.58 -7.99
C ARG A 700 -11.26 -19.85 -8.33
N MET A 701 -10.45 -20.19 -7.33
CA MET A 701 -9.05 -20.56 -7.53
C MET A 701 -8.91 -21.82 -8.40
N GLN A 702 -9.83 -22.78 -8.26
CA GLN A 702 -9.88 -23.97 -9.12
C GLN A 702 -10.18 -23.61 -10.57
N SER A 703 -11.17 -22.75 -10.81
CA SER A 703 -11.55 -22.32 -12.16
C SER A 703 -10.42 -21.55 -12.85
N ARG A 704 -9.80 -20.58 -12.16
CA ARG A 704 -8.77 -19.72 -12.75
C ARG A 704 -7.41 -20.37 -12.88
N PHE A 705 -7.01 -21.22 -11.92
CA PHE A 705 -5.63 -21.70 -11.80
C PHE A 705 -5.49 -23.22 -11.68
N GLY A 706 -6.59 -23.97 -11.65
CA GLY A 706 -6.58 -25.42 -11.49
C GLY A 706 -6.21 -25.92 -10.09
N LYS A 707 -6.06 -25.02 -9.11
CA LYS A 707 -5.52 -25.31 -7.76
C LYS A 707 -6.38 -24.74 -6.64
N GLY A 708 -7.61 -25.22 -6.52
CA GLY A 708 -8.57 -24.68 -5.56
C GLY A 708 -8.16 -24.92 -4.10
N TYR A 709 -7.89 -26.17 -3.73
CA TYR A 709 -7.58 -26.53 -2.35
C TYR A 709 -6.26 -25.93 -1.87
N GLU A 710 -5.25 -25.95 -2.74
CA GLU A 710 -3.91 -25.49 -2.42
C GLU A 710 -3.86 -23.98 -2.19
N TYR A 711 -4.46 -23.20 -3.11
CA TYR A 711 -4.39 -21.73 -3.07
C TYR A 711 -5.29 -21.14 -1.98
N THR A 712 -6.39 -21.82 -1.64
CA THR A 712 -7.32 -21.35 -0.61
C THR A 712 -6.95 -21.83 0.78
N TYR A 713 -6.56 -23.10 0.94
CA TYR A 713 -6.39 -23.72 2.25
C TYR A 713 -4.95 -24.08 2.59
N LEU A 714 -4.31 -24.90 1.75
CA LEU A 714 -3.05 -25.55 2.13
C LEU A 714 -1.89 -24.57 2.26
N TYR A 715 -1.61 -23.76 1.23
CA TYR A 715 -0.46 -22.87 1.23
C TYR A 715 -0.59 -21.74 2.26
N PRO A 716 -1.74 -21.03 2.37
CA PRO A 716 -1.92 -20.04 3.44
C PRO A 716 -1.84 -20.65 4.84
N GLY A 717 -2.29 -21.90 5.01
CA GLY A 717 -2.23 -22.61 6.29
C GLY A 717 -0.80 -22.96 6.70
N LEU A 718 -0.05 -23.61 5.82
CA LEU A 718 1.33 -24.00 6.10
C LEU A 718 2.25 -22.79 6.27
N GLN A 719 2.00 -21.69 5.55
CA GLN A 719 2.72 -20.44 5.75
C GLN A 719 2.66 -19.98 7.22
N LYS A 720 1.47 -20.03 7.86
CA LYS A 720 1.32 -19.70 9.29
C LYS A 720 2.10 -20.63 10.21
N VAL A 721 2.16 -21.92 9.87
CA VAL A 721 2.94 -22.92 10.61
C VAL A 721 4.43 -22.57 10.54
N VAL A 722 4.96 -22.28 9.36
CA VAL A 722 6.37 -21.93 9.16
C VAL A 722 6.72 -20.61 9.85
N GLN A 723 5.85 -19.59 9.78
CA GLN A 723 6.05 -18.33 10.48
C GLN A 723 6.08 -18.49 12.01
N ALA A 724 5.20 -19.35 12.55
CA ALA A 724 5.17 -19.66 13.98
C ALA A 724 6.40 -20.45 14.43
N ALA A 725 6.84 -21.43 13.64
CA ALA A 725 8.06 -22.19 13.90
C ALA A 725 9.33 -21.35 13.78
N GLY A 726 9.38 -20.41 12.84
CA GLY A 726 10.47 -19.45 12.65
C GLY A 726 10.64 -18.43 13.80
N ARG A 727 9.88 -18.58 14.90
CA ARG A 727 10.11 -17.86 16.16
C ARG A 727 11.13 -18.55 17.05
N VAL A 728 11.31 -19.87 16.89
CA VAL A 728 12.25 -20.67 17.72
C VAL A 728 13.70 -20.43 17.29
N ILE A 729 13.95 -20.32 15.98
CA ILE A 729 15.30 -20.09 15.43
C ILE A 729 15.35 -18.71 14.76
N ARG A 730 16.16 -17.80 15.30
CA ARG A 730 16.38 -16.43 14.80
C ARG A 730 17.83 -16.19 14.41
N THR A 731 18.76 -16.81 15.12
CA THR A 731 20.21 -16.71 14.93
C THR A 731 20.83 -18.07 14.63
N GLU A 732 22.04 -18.08 14.08
CA GLU A 732 22.79 -19.32 13.80
C GLU A 732 23.22 -20.07 15.07
N ALA A 733 23.15 -19.42 16.24
CA ALA A 733 23.45 -20.03 17.53
C ALA A 733 22.21 -20.59 18.23
N ASP A 734 21.01 -20.23 17.78
CA ASP A 734 19.78 -20.69 18.41
C ASP A 734 19.59 -22.20 18.16
N THR A 735 19.07 -22.88 19.18
CA THR A 735 18.66 -24.28 19.08
C THR A 735 17.32 -24.47 19.77
N GLY A 736 16.49 -25.38 19.28
CA GLY A 736 15.20 -25.65 19.91
C GLY A 736 14.48 -26.87 19.36
N VAL A 737 13.23 -27.02 19.81
CA VAL A 737 12.37 -28.14 19.42
C VAL A 737 11.06 -27.62 18.84
N LEU A 738 10.62 -28.20 17.72
CA LEU A 738 9.32 -27.97 17.13
C LEU A 738 8.52 -29.27 17.12
N HIS A 739 7.35 -29.25 17.75
CA HIS A 739 6.39 -30.34 17.70
C HIS A 739 5.24 -30.00 16.77
N LEU A 740 5.11 -30.75 15.68
CA LEU A 740 4.02 -30.68 14.72
C LEU A 740 2.96 -31.71 15.13
N LEU A 741 1.95 -31.25 15.86
CA LEU A 741 0.97 -32.10 16.54
C LEU A 741 -0.24 -32.41 15.64
N ASP A 742 0.01 -32.96 14.44
CA ASP A 742 -1.02 -33.45 13.52
C ASP A 742 -0.45 -34.51 12.55
N ASP A 743 -1.17 -35.62 12.35
CA ASP A 743 -0.79 -36.74 11.50
C ASP A 743 -0.56 -36.32 10.04
N ARG A 744 -1.24 -35.27 9.56
CA ARG A 744 -1.10 -34.83 8.17
C ARG A 744 0.30 -34.32 7.85
N PHE A 745 1.07 -33.86 8.84
CA PHE A 745 2.47 -33.48 8.61
C PHE A 745 3.37 -34.65 8.20
N ALA A 746 2.92 -35.91 8.35
CA ALA A 746 3.65 -37.07 7.84
C ALA A 746 3.52 -37.25 6.32
N ARG A 747 2.50 -36.65 5.68
CA ARG A 747 2.27 -36.79 4.23
C ARG A 747 3.38 -36.13 3.43
N ALA A 748 3.84 -36.81 2.37
CA ALA A 748 4.94 -36.33 1.52
C ALA A 748 4.66 -34.94 0.94
N GLU A 749 3.45 -34.75 0.38
CA GLU A 749 2.99 -33.48 -0.19
C GLU A 749 3.06 -32.28 0.77
N ILE A 750 2.92 -32.50 2.08
CA ILE A 750 3.03 -31.45 3.09
C ILE A 750 4.48 -31.25 3.50
N ARG A 751 5.25 -32.33 3.66
CA ARG A 751 6.67 -32.25 4.02
C ARG A 751 7.49 -31.51 2.97
N GLU A 752 7.15 -31.66 1.69
CA GLU A 752 7.78 -30.93 0.57
C GLU A 752 7.56 -29.41 0.63
N LEU A 753 6.52 -28.96 1.33
CA LEU A 753 6.20 -27.54 1.52
C LEU A 753 6.82 -26.95 2.80
N LEU A 754 7.39 -27.79 3.67
CA LEU A 754 8.12 -27.32 4.85
C LEU A 754 9.52 -26.84 4.45
N PRO A 755 10.16 -25.96 5.26
CA PRO A 755 11.50 -25.49 4.98
C PRO A 755 12.48 -26.66 4.79
N ARG A 756 13.22 -26.65 3.68
CA ARG A 756 14.12 -27.76 3.28
C ARG A 756 15.19 -28.11 4.31
N TRP A 757 15.59 -27.15 5.14
CA TRP A 757 16.58 -27.35 6.19
C TRP A 757 16.01 -28.07 7.43
N TRP A 758 14.69 -28.27 7.53
CA TRP A 758 14.08 -29.03 8.63
C TRP A 758 14.29 -30.53 8.47
N HIS A 759 14.93 -31.17 9.45
CA HIS A 759 14.97 -32.62 9.56
C HIS A 759 13.74 -33.13 10.32
N VAL A 760 12.68 -33.45 9.57
CA VAL A 760 11.40 -33.90 10.13
C VAL A 760 11.49 -35.36 10.56
N GLN A 761 11.29 -35.61 11.86
CA GLN A 761 11.24 -36.94 12.48
C GLN A 761 9.79 -37.36 12.71
N LEU A 762 9.42 -38.58 12.29
CA LEU A 762 8.09 -39.13 12.53
C LEU A 762 8.08 -39.88 13.87
N ALA A 763 7.27 -39.42 14.83
CA ALA A 763 7.09 -40.12 16.10
C ALA A 763 6.45 -41.50 15.81
N GLY A 764 7.25 -42.56 15.95
CA GLY A 764 6.92 -43.93 15.56
C GLY A 764 8.14 -44.74 15.09
N GLU A 765 9.17 -44.09 14.52
CA GLU A 765 10.39 -44.76 14.03
C GLU A 765 11.52 -44.83 15.07
N ALA A 766 11.39 -44.13 16.20
CA ALA A 766 12.40 -44.10 17.27
C ALA A 766 12.59 -45.46 18.01
N GLY A 767 11.78 -46.47 17.69
CA GLY A 767 11.86 -47.81 18.28
C GLY A 767 12.89 -48.76 17.65
N GLN A 768 13.62 -48.37 16.60
CA GLN A 768 14.55 -49.29 15.89
C GLN A 768 15.99 -48.79 15.70
N ALA A 769 16.33 -47.55 16.05
CA ALA A 769 17.68 -47.01 15.83
C ALA A 769 18.56 -46.89 17.10
N GLY A 770 18.04 -47.25 18.28
CA GLY A 770 18.68 -46.96 19.57
C GLY A 770 19.57 -48.05 20.19
N GLU A 771 19.73 -49.23 19.58
CA GLU A 771 20.38 -50.37 20.24
C GLU A 771 21.81 -50.69 19.79
N ASN A 772 22.41 -49.94 18.87
CA ASN A 772 23.71 -50.32 18.27
C ASN A 772 24.92 -49.44 18.61
N ASP A 773 24.82 -48.47 19.52
CA ASP A 773 25.94 -47.58 19.85
C ASP A 773 26.32 -47.55 21.34
N ALA A 774 26.30 -48.73 21.97
CA ALA A 774 26.90 -48.95 23.28
C ALA A 774 28.05 -49.98 23.17
N ARG A 775 29.21 -49.55 22.67
CA ARG A 775 30.49 -50.18 23.03
C ARG A 775 31.35 -49.18 23.78
N HIS A 776 31.41 -49.40 25.10
CA HIS A 776 32.32 -48.75 26.02
C HIS A 776 33.78 -48.79 25.55
N PRO A 777 34.57 -47.73 25.80
CA PRO A 777 35.99 -47.87 26.03
C PRO A 777 36.25 -48.07 27.53
N THR A 778 37.12 -49.01 27.86
CA THR A 778 37.75 -49.13 29.19
C THR A 778 39.13 -49.74 29.01
N PRO A 779 40.07 -49.47 29.92
CA PRO A 779 40.66 -48.18 30.28
C PRO A 779 41.85 -47.80 29.37
#